data_AF-A0A2Y9J8J0-F1
#
_entry.id   AF-A0A2Y9J8J0-F1
#
_cell.length_a   1.000
_cell.length_b   1.000
_cell.length_c   1.000
_cell.angle_alpha   90.00
_cell.angle_beta   90.00
_cell.angle_gamma   90.00
#
_symmetry.space_group_name_H-M   'P 1'
#
loop_
_entity.id
_entity.type
_entity.pdbx_description
1 polymer ?
#
loop_
_entity_poly.entity_id
_entity_poly.type
_entity_poly.pdbx_seq_one_letter_code
_entity_poly.pdbx_strand_id
1 'polypeptide(L)'
;MPLFFRKRKPSEEARKRLEYQMCLAKEAGADDVLDISKCELSEIPYGAFATCKVLQKKVLIVHTNHLTSLLPKSCSLLSLITIKVLDLHDNQLSALPDDIGQLTALQVLNVERNQLTYLPRSIGNLIQLQTLSVKDNKLKELPDTVGELRSLRTLDISENDIQKLPQLLAHVRTLETLSLDASSMVYPPQEVCSAGTQVIQQFLCKESGLEYYPPSQYLLPVLEQDGGDTPRDSPDGPSNRLCREEVEWQNRFSDYEKRKEQKMLEKLEFERRLELGQREHAQLLQQSNNQKDEILQTVKEEQSRLEKGLSARQRYLDAERQRLQEQLKQTEQNISSRIQKLLQENQRQKKSSEILKSLENERIRMEQLMSITQEETENLRRREIASAMQQMLTESCKSRLVQMAYESQRQSLVQQACSSMAEMDERFQQILSWQQMDQNKAISQILQESAMQKAAFEALQVKKDLMHRQIRNQIKLIETELLQLTQLEVKRKSLDTEALQEVIVEQRWALSSLLQQLLKEKTRREEELREILTELEAKSETKQENYWLIQYQRLLNQKPLSLKLQEEGLERQLAALLVDLSAEHYLPLFAHHRISLDTLSRMSPADLAKVGVSEAGLQREVLRRVRELLAAARTQPELPNPPKGEALGALEVPTAPEELPEPATPSAPPAELEMPTSECVVCLEREAQMIFLNCGHVCCCPQCCQPLRTCPLCRQEITQCLRLYRGPLLTTWEQPPLPVQAHLGWGGRRSWPRALPSSPTMAGYSPRQPWPSGSLSVLVRVTRTVPSPSVG
;
A
#
# COMPACT_ATOMS: atom_id res chain seq x y z
N MET A 1 -8.75 -40.07 24.68
CA MET A 1 -9.39 -38.77 24.35
C MET A 1 -8.87 -37.72 25.32
N PRO A 2 -8.95 -36.41 25.02
CA PRO A 2 -9.27 -35.78 23.75
C PRO A 2 -8.01 -35.18 23.08
N LEU A 3 -7.92 -35.28 21.75
CA LEU A 3 -6.89 -34.58 20.95
C LEU A 3 -7.57 -33.95 19.74
N PHE A 4 -7.01 -32.83 19.27
CA PHE A 4 -7.38 -32.12 18.03
C PHE A 4 -8.81 -31.55 17.95
N PHE A 5 -9.11 -30.57 18.80
CA PHE A 5 -9.84 -29.40 18.29
C PHE A 5 -8.95 -28.68 17.26
N ARG A 6 -8.99 -29.12 16.01
CA ARG A 6 -8.43 -28.35 14.89
C ARG A 6 -9.28 -27.08 14.76
N LYS A 7 -8.76 -25.93 15.19
CA LYS A 7 -9.34 -24.62 14.81
C LYS A 7 -9.57 -24.63 13.30
N ARG A 8 -10.80 -24.40 12.83
CA ARG A 8 -11.07 -24.23 11.39
C ARG A 8 -10.15 -23.12 10.90
N LYS A 9 -9.36 -23.39 9.86
CA LYS A 9 -8.64 -22.32 9.17
C LYS A 9 -9.69 -21.57 8.34
N PRO A 10 -9.88 -20.26 8.52
CA PRO A 10 -10.79 -19.50 7.69
C PRO A 10 -10.31 -19.51 6.23
N SER A 11 -11.26 -19.51 5.31
CA SER A 11 -11.06 -19.43 3.86
C SER A 11 -10.17 -18.25 3.46
N GLU A 12 -9.51 -18.33 2.30
CA GLU A 12 -8.81 -17.16 1.75
C GLU A 12 -9.76 -15.99 1.50
N GLU A 13 -11.01 -16.27 1.10
CA GLU A 13 -12.07 -15.26 0.91
C GLU A 13 -12.31 -14.48 2.22
N ALA A 14 -12.48 -15.22 3.31
CA ALA A 14 -12.74 -14.69 4.66
C ALA A 14 -11.54 -13.91 5.21
N ARG A 15 -10.31 -14.35 4.91
CA ARG A 15 -9.07 -13.64 5.26
C ARG A 15 -8.93 -12.33 4.50
N LYS A 16 -9.13 -12.34 3.18
CA LYS A 16 -9.09 -11.14 2.32
C LYS A 16 -10.16 -10.14 2.75
N ARG A 17 -11.38 -10.61 3.08
CA ARG A 17 -12.46 -9.78 3.66
C ARG A 17 -12.04 -9.15 5.00
N LEU A 18 -11.46 -9.92 5.91
CA LEU A 18 -10.98 -9.40 7.20
C LEU A 18 -9.87 -8.35 7.03
N GLU A 19 -8.89 -8.62 6.18
CA GLU A 19 -7.77 -7.71 5.89
C GLU A 19 -8.26 -6.41 5.23
N TYR A 20 -9.20 -6.50 4.28
CA TYR A 20 -9.86 -5.36 3.65
C TYR A 20 -10.64 -4.50 4.65
N GLN A 21 -11.49 -5.10 5.50
CA GLN A 21 -12.23 -4.37 6.52
C GLN A 21 -11.32 -3.75 7.59
N MET A 22 -10.24 -4.45 7.95
CA MET A 22 -9.18 -3.92 8.85
C MET A 22 -8.29 -2.86 8.18
N CYS A 23 -8.40 -2.65 6.87
CA CYS A 23 -7.81 -1.52 6.13
C CYS A 23 -8.79 -0.35 6.15
N LEU A 24 -10.00 -0.53 5.60
CA LEU A 24 -11.07 0.47 5.55
C LEU A 24 -11.30 1.14 6.90
N ALA A 25 -11.39 0.37 7.98
CA ALA A 25 -11.65 0.91 9.32
C ALA A 25 -10.60 1.91 9.82
N LYS A 26 -9.39 1.94 9.23
CA LYS A 26 -8.26 2.82 9.56
C LYS A 26 -8.11 4.01 8.61
N GLU A 27 -8.89 4.07 7.53
CA GLU A 27 -8.80 5.16 6.56
C GLU A 27 -9.36 6.47 7.16
N ALA A 28 -8.72 7.59 6.83
CA ALA A 28 -9.07 8.88 7.41
C ALA A 28 -10.44 9.36 6.90
N GLY A 29 -11.43 9.39 7.80
CA GLY A 29 -12.83 9.67 7.46
C GLY A 29 -13.72 8.43 7.29
N ALA A 30 -13.19 7.22 7.51
CA ALA A 30 -14.01 6.00 7.53
C ALA A 30 -14.97 5.98 8.74
N ASP A 31 -16.23 5.57 8.48
CA ASP A 31 -17.35 5.57 9.42
C ASP A 31 -17.02 5.01 10.81
N ASP A 32 -17.80 5.39 11.81
CA ASP A 32 -17.72 4.88 13.19
C ASP A 32 -17.99 3.36 13.35
N VAL A 33 -18.14 2.64 12.23
CA VAL A 33 -18.45 1.22 12.12
C VAL A 33 -17.18 0.39 11.89
N LEU A 34 -17.11 -0.78 12.54
CA LEU A 34 -16.21 -1.87 12.17
C LEU A 34 -17.04 -3.12 11.87
N ASP A 35 -17.16 -3.48 10.58
CA ASP A 35 -17.74 -4.74 10.12
C ASP A 35 -16.66 -5.82 9.98
N ILE A 36 -16.74 -6.84 10.83
CA ILE A 36 -15.96 -8.08 10.74
C ILE A 36 -16.86 -9.32 10.70
N SER A 37 -18.10 -9.16 10.20
CA SER A 37 -19.03 -10.25 9.90
C SER A 37 -18.56 -11.13 8.74
N LYS A 38 -19.03 -12.38 8.69
CA LYS A 38 -18.80 -13.31 7.57
C LYS A 38 -17.32 -13.59 7.30
N CYS A 39 -16.50 -13.58 8.35
CA CYS A 39 -15.05 -13.75 8.30
C CYS A 39 -14.57 -15.10 8.88
N GLU A 40 -15.50 -16.04 9.10
CA GLU A 40 -15.25 -17.41 9.63
C GLU A 40 -14.44 -17.41 10.96
N LEU A 41 -14.54 -16.33 11.74
CA LEU A 41 -13.69 -16.08 12.91
C LEU A 41 -14.04 -17.02 14.06
N SER A 42 -13.03 -17.74 14.60
CA SER A 42 -13.18 -18.50 15.85
C SER A 42 -12.95 -17.66 17.11
N GLU A 43 -12.16 -16.59 16.99
CA GLU A 43 -11.79 -15.63 18.04
C GLU A 43 -11.67 -14.25 17.40
N ILE A 44 -12.09 -13.17 18.09
CA ILE A 44 -11.94 -11.80 17.59
C ILE A 44 -10.45 -11.41 17.62
N PRO A 45 -9.85 -10.90 16.54
CA PRO A 45 -8.43 -10.57 16.52
C PRO A 45 -8.12 -9.34 17.40
N TYR A 46 -6.97 -9.35 18.09
CA TYR A 46 -6.50 -8.22 18.90
C TYR A 46 -6.48 -6.88 18.14
N GLY A 47 -6.20 -6.92 16.82
CA GLY A 47 -6.26 -5.76 15.94
C GLY A 47 -7.63 -5.07 15.89
N ALA A 48 -8.74 -5.80 16.04
CA ALA A 48 -10.08 -5.22 16.09
C ALA A 48 -10.28 -4.42 17.40
N PHE A 49 -9.97 -5.02 18.56
CA PHE A 49 -10.02 -4.33 19.86
C PHE A 49 -9.13 -3.08 19.89
N ALA A 50 -7.91 -3.17 19.35
CA ALA A 50 -7.00 -2.03 19.24
C ALA A 50 -7.56 -0.94 18.30
N THR A 51 -8.18 -1.32 17.18
CA THR A 51 -8.80 -0.39 16.23
C THR A 51 -10.01 0.32 16.84
N CYS A 52 -10.90 -0.41 17.54
CA CYS A 52 -12.02 0.17 18.29
C CYS A 52 -11.53 1.20 19.33
N LYS A 53 -10.50 0.85 20.12
CA LYS A 53 -9.95 1.74 21.15
C LYS A 53 -9.28 2.99 20.58
N VAL A 54 -8.43 2.84 19.55
CA VAL A 54 -7.62 3.94 19.00
C VAL A 54 -8.46 4.87 18.13
N LEU A 55 -9.42 4.34 17.37
CA LEU A 55 -10.27 5.13 16.45
C LEU A 55 -11.68 5.40 17.01
N GLN A 56 -11.91 5.11 18.30
CA GLN A 56 -13.14 5.35 19.05
C GLN A 56 -14.43 4.92 18.33
N LYS A 57 -14.36 3.78 17.62
CA LYS A 57 -15.49 3.25 16.84
C LYS A 57 -16.70 3.02 17.76
N LYS A 58 -17.89 3.34 17.25
CA LYS A 58 -19.17 3.36 17.98
C LYS A 58 -20.04 2.16 17.64
N VAL A 59 -19.76 1.46 16.54
CA VAL A 59 -20.51 0.29 16.07
C VAL A 59 -19.52 -0.84 15.76
N LEU A 60 -19.76 -2.03 16.30
CA LEU A 60 -18.98 -3.24 16.03
C LEU A 60 -19.91 -4.37 15.63
N ILE A 61 -19.72 -4.88 14.41
CA ILE A 61 -20.55 -5.92 13.81
C ILE A 61 -19.69 -7.16 13.58
N VAL A 62 -20.02 -8.26 14.25
CA VAL A 62 -19.26 -9.53 14.22
C VAL A 62 -20.19 -10.73 13.96
N HIS A 63 -21.37 -10.47 13.41
CA HIS A 63 -22.37 -11.51 13.16
C HIS A 63 -21.92 -12.59 12.17
N THR A 64 -22.61 -13.73 12.13
CA THR A 64 -22.40 -14.82 11.17
C THR A 64 -20.93 -15.30 11.16
N ASN A 65 -20.44 -15.73 12.32
CA ASN A 65 -19.05 -16.15 12.55
C ASN A 65 -19.02 -17.48 13.36
N HIS A 66 -17.88 -17.85 13.94
CA HIS A 66 -17.70 -19.10 14.71
C HIS A 66 -17.15 -18.80 16.13
N LEU A 67 -17.48 -17.64 16.69
CA LEU A 67 -16.97 -17.21 18.00
C LEU A 67 -17.55 -18.06 19.13
N THR A 68 -16.70 -18.61 19.99
CA THR A 68 -17.12 -19.34 21.20
C THR A 68 -17.03 -18.50 22.48
N SER A 69 -16.21 -17.44 22.47
CA SER A 69 -16.16 -16.41 23.52
C SER A 69 -15.96 -15.02 22.91
N LEU A 70 -16.58 -14.00 23.51
CA LEU A 70 -16.44 -12.60 23.10
C LEU A 70 -15.01 -12.08 23.33
N LEU A 71 -14.35 -12.55 24.40
CA LEU A 71 -12.97 -12.21 24.74
C LEU A 71 -12.00 -13.33 24.34
N PRO A 72 -10.88 -12.99 23.66
CA PRO A 72 -9.64 -13.76 23.72
C PRO A 72 -9.05 -13.72 25.14
N LYS A 73 -8.31 -14.76 25.53
CA LYS A 73 -7.79 -15.01 26.91
C LYS A 73 -6.77 -13.98 27.46
N SER A 74 -6.58 -12.85 26.78
CA SER A 74 -5.59 -11.81 27.09
C SER A 74 -6.10 -10.38 26.82
N CYS A 75 -7.41 -10.21 26.56
CA CYS A 75 -8.02 -8.93 26.20
C CYS A 75 -9.02 -8.48 27.28
N SER A 76 -9.14 -7.16 27.48
CA SER A 76 -10.11 -6.54 28.40
C SER A 76 -11.16 -5.75 27.63
N LEU A 77 -12.42 -5.80 28.08
CA LEU A 77 -13.54 -5.05 27.51
C LEU A 77 -13.39 -3.53 27.61
N LEU A 78 -12.49 -3.02 28.46
CA LEU A 78 -12.13 -1.60 28.51
C LEU A 78 -11.62 -1.05 27.15
N SER A 79 -11.25 -1.93 26.21
CA SER A 79 -10.92 -1.57 24.82
C SER A 79 -12.15 -1.23 23.95
N LEU A 80 -13.36 -1.57 24.39
CA LEU A 80 -14.63 -1.40 23.66
C LEU A 80 -15.55 -0.33 24.29
N ILE A 81 -15.08 0.41 25.30
CA ILE A 81 -15.92 1.29 26.14
C ILE A 81 -16.64 2.44 25.39
N THR A 82 -16.22 2.76 24.16
CA THR A 82 -16.85 3.77 23.28
C THR A 82 -18.02 3.22 22.45
N ILE A 83 -18.25 1.90 22.46
CA ILE A 83 -19.21 1.25 21.57
C ILE A 83 -20.65 1.46 22.05
N LYS A 84 -21.49 1.88 21.11
CA LYS A 84 -22.94 2.07 21.24
C LYS A 84 -23.74 0.90 20.66
N VAL A 85 -23.24 0.25 19.62
CA VAL A 85 -23.91 -0.89 18.98
C VAL A 85 -22.94 -2.06 18.89
N LEU A 86 -23.30 -3.17 19.52
CA LEU A 86 -22.54 -4.43 19.49
C LEU A 86 -23.45 -5.53 18.93
N ASP A 87 -23.16 -5.98 17.71
CA ASP A 87 -23.91 -7.04 17.03
C ASP A 87 -23.05 -8.30 16.89
N LEU A 88 -23.53 -9.39 17.49
CA LEU A 88 -22.85 -10.67 17.63
C LEU A 88 -23.74 -11.83 17.16
N HIS A 89 -24.83 -11.57 16.43
CA HIS A 89 -25.79 -12.62 16.09
C HIS A 89 -25.22 -13.74 15.19
N ASP A 90 -25.82 -14.92 15.21
CA ASP A 90 -25.36 -16.12 14.47
C ASP A 90 -23.88 -16.44 14.77
N ASN A 91 -23.64 -16.86 16.01
CA ASN A 91 -22.34 -17.24 16.55
C ASN A 91 -22.49 -18.45 17.50
N GLN A 92 -21.44 -18.82 18.21
CA GLN A 92 -21.38 -20.02 19.07
C GLN A 92 -21.04 -19.66 20.53
N LEU A 93 -21.38 -18.44 20.95
CA LEU A 93 -21.08 -17.91 22.29
C LEU A 93 -21.85 -18.72 23.35
N SER A 94 -21.13 -19.27 24.34
CA SER A 94 -21.74 -20.07 25.43
C SER A 94 -22.08 -19.25 26.68
N ALA A 95 -21.39 -18.12 26.86
CA ALA A 95 -21.63 -17.13 27.92
C ALA A 95 -21.12 -15.75 27.46
N LEU A 96 -21.70 -14.69 28.02
CA LEU A 96 -21.14 -13.34 27.96
C LEU A 96 -20.20 -13.13 29.17
N PRO A 97 -19.11 -12.33 29.02
CA PRO A 97 -18.19 -12.04 30.11
C PRO A 97 -18.84 -11.19 31.20
N ASP A 98 -18.51 -11.47 32.47
CA ASP A 98 -19.05 -10.74 33.62
C ASP A 98 -18.68 -9.24 33.63
N ASP A 99 -17.63 -8.84 32.90
CA ASP A 99 -17.25 -7.44 32.72
C ASP A 99 -18.14 -6.66 31.71
N ILE A 100 -19.14 -7.28 31.07
CA ILE A 100 -19.94 -6.62 30.01
C ILE A 100 -20.60 -5.31 30.46
N GLY A 101 -20.99 -5.22 31.73
CA GLY A 101 -21.54 -4.01 32.37
C GLY A 101 -20.58 -2.80 32.42
N GLN A 102 -19.31 -2.95 32.05
CA GLN A 102 -18.37 -1.82 31.91
C GLN A 102 -18.65 -0.98 30.64
N LEU A 103 -19.43 -1.48 29.68
CA LEU A 103 -19.75 -0.80 28.43
C LEU A 103 -20.89 0.22 28.60
N THR A 104 -20.74 1.19 29.50
CA THR A 104 -21.82 2.12 29.90
C THR A 104 -22.39 3.00 28.78
N ALA A 105 -21.70 3.11 27.64
CA ALA A 105 -22.16 3.80 26.43
C ALA A 105 -23.01 2.92 25.49
N LEU A 106 -23.20 1.62 25.79
CA LEU A 106 -23.89 0.68 24.92
C LEU A 106 -25.40 0.95 24.87
N GLN A 107 -25.93 1.07 23.65
CA GLN A 107 -27.33 1.38 23.34
C GLN A 107 -28.04 0.21 22.66
N VAL A 108 -27.33 -0.61 21.89
CA VAL A 108 -27.86 -1.82 21.23
C VAL A 108 -26.91 -2.99 21.47
N LEU A 109 -27.45 -4.08 22.03
CA LEU A 109 -26.77 -5.37 22.14
C LEU A 109 -27.62 -6.44 21.45
N ASN A 110 -27.08 -7.03 20.38
CA ASN A 110 -27.69 -8.17 19.70
C ASN A 110 -26.81 -9.40 19.83
N VAL A 111 -27.36 -10.47 20.42
CA VAL A 111 -26.73 -11.78 20.59
C VAL A 111 -27.66 -12.91 20.13
N GLU A 112 -28.57 -12.63 19.19
CA GLU A 112 -29.47 -13.62 18.60
C GLU A 112 -28.71 -14.84 18.01
N ARG A 113 -29.32 -16.05 17.98
CA ARG A 113 -28.72 -17.28 17.40
C ARG A 113 -27.34 -17.57 18.00
N ASN A 114 -27.33 -17.80 19.31
CA ASN A 114 -26.12 -18.17 20.05
C ASN A 114 -26.41 -19.35 20.98
N GLN A 115 -25.50 -19.64 21.92
CA GLN A 115 -25.63 -20.77 22.84
C GLN A 115 -25.55 -20.32 24.31
N LEU A 116 -25.95 -19.06 24.58
CA LEU A 116 -25.91 -18.47 25.90
C LEU A 116 -26.84 -19.23 26.84
N THR A 117 -26.30 -19.63 28.00
CA THR A 117 -27.04 -20.39 29.02
C THR A 117 -27.51 -19.54 30.20
N TYR A 118 -26.89 -18.37 30.39
CA TYR A 118 -27.28 -17.34 31.35
C TYR A 118 -26.81 -15.97 30.84
N LEU A 119 -27.38 -14.90 31.38
CA LEU A 119 -26.86 -13.53 31.23
C LEU A 119 -26.12 -13.12 32.52
N PRO A 120 -24.96 -12.43 32.43
CA PRO A 120 -24.23 -11.99 33.61
C PRO A 120 -25.00 -10.88 34.35
N ARG A 121 -24.96 -10.88 35.69
CA ARG A 121 -25.67 -9.90 36.52
C ARG A 121 -25.28 -8.45 36.22
N SER A 122 -24.05 -8.22 35.76
CA SER A 122 -23.55 -6.90 35.37
C SER A 122 -24.28 -6.25 34.19
N ILE A 123 -25.15 -6.98 33.48
CA ILE A 123 -25.98 -6.42 32.40
C ILE A 123 -26.77 -5.18 32.86
N GLY A 124 -27.26 -5.15 34.12
CA GLY A 124 -28.00 -4.02 34.70
C GLY A 124 -27.24 -2.69 34.75
N ASN A 125 -25.90 -2.73 34.72
CA ASN A 125 -25.06 -1.53 34.69
C ASN A 125 -25.14 -0.77 33.35
N LEU A 126 -25.72 -1.36 32.30
CA LEU A 126 -25.85 -0.76 30.97
C LEU A 126 -27.00 0.26 30.90
N ILE A 127 -26.89 1.33 31.69
CA ILE A 127 -27.94 2.35 31.88
C ILE A 127 -28.40 3.06 30.60
N GLN A 128 -27.62 3.01 29.52
CA GLN A 128 -27.97 3.59 28.20
C GLN A 128 -28.57 2.58 27.21
N LEU A 129 -28.69 1.29 27.57
CA LEU A 129 -29.15 0.23 26.67
C LEU A 129 -30.63 0.44 26.31
N GLN A 130 -30.94 0.50 25.02
CA GLN A 130 -32.28 0.69 24.45
C GLN A 130 -32.80 -0.58 23.77
N THR A 131 -31.91 -1.40 23.22
CA THR A 131 -32.23 -2.68 22.58
C THR A 131 -31.37 -3.80 23.12
N LEU A 132 -32.04 -4.86 23.57
CA LEU A 132 -31.44 -6.13 23.96
C LEU A 132 -32.16 -7.27 23.22
N SER A 133 -31.49 -7.87 22.23
CA SER A 133 -31.96 -9.11 21.61
C SER A 133 -31.10 -10.29 22.08
N VAL A 134 -31.75 -11.26 22.72
CA VAL A 134 -31.17 -12.54 23.14
C VAL A 134 -31.94 -13.74 22.55
N LYS A 135 -32.65 -13.51 21.44
CA LYS A 135 -33.45 -14.51 20.71
C LYS A 135 -32.64 -15.75 20.30
N ASP A 136 -33.27 -16.92 20.18
CA ASP A 136 -32.64 -18.19 19.76
C ASP A 136 -31.35 -18.48 20.54
N ASN A 137 -31.54 -18.76 21.83
CA ASN A 137 -30.49 -19.05 22.80
C ASN A 137 -31.00 -20.10 23.81
N LYS A 138 -30.20 -20.40 24.84
CA LYS A 138 -30.45 -21.48 25.82
C LYS A 138 -30.62 -20.93 27.24
N LEU A 139 -31.15 -19.70 27.34
CA LEU A 139 -31.40 -19.03 28.62
C LEU A 139 -32.58 -19.70 29.33
N LYS A 140 -32.44 -19.98 30.62
CA LYS A 140 -33.51 -20.57 31.47
C LYS A 140 -34.18 -19.56 32.38
N GLU A 141 -33.45 -18.50 32.71
CA GLU A 141 -33.86 -17.40 33.59
C GLU A 141 -33.18 -16.11 33.13
N LEU A 142 -33.84 -14.98 33.37
CA LEU A 142 -33.25 -13.66 33.23
C LEU A 142 -32.79 -13.17 34.61
N PRO A 143 -31.61 -12.56 34.74
CA PRO A 143 -31.18 -12.03 36.03
C PRO A 143 -32.04 -10.83 36.43
N ASP A 144 -32.34 -10.73 37.72
CA ASP A 144 -33.10 -9.64 38.34
C ASP A 144 -32.63 -8.23 37.94
N THR A 145 -31.33 -8.07 37.70
CA THR A 145 -30.69 -6.81 37.30
C THR A 145 -31.08 -6.32 35.89
N VAL A 146 -31.79 -7.13 35.08
CA VAL A 146 -32.47 -6.62 33.86
C VAL A 146 -33.45 -5.49 34.20
N GLY A 147 -34.02 -5.49 35.41
CA GLY A 147 -34.87 -4.40 35.92
C GLY A 147 -34.16 -3.04 36.09
N GLU A 148 -32.81 -3.03 36.12
CA GLU A 148 -32.01 -1.82 36.33
C GLU A 148 -31.73 -1.05 35.02
N LEU A 149 -32.08 -1.63 33.87
CA LEU A 149 -31.87 -1.07 32.53
C LEU A 149 -32.81 0.10 32.21
N ARG A 150 -32.56 1.26 32.83
CA ARG A 150 -33.46 2.44 32.82
C ARG A 150 -33.85 2.99 31.43
N SER A 151 -33.08 2.68 30.39
CA SER A 151 -33.28 3.19 29.02
C SER A 151 -33.88 2.16 28.05
N LEU A 152 -34.17 0.94 28.51
CA LEU A 152 -34.50 -0.20 27.65
C LEU A 152 -35.90 -0.06 27.04
N ARG A 153 -35.96 0.07 25.71
CA ARG A 153 -37.20 0.16 24.92
C ARG A 153 -37.63 -1.17 24.34
N THR A 154 -36.69 -2.01 23.96
CA THR A 154 -36.97 -3.23 23.18
C THR A 154 -36.19 -4.41 23.76
N LEU A 155 -36.92 -5.46 24.14
CA LEU A 155 -36.37 -6.69 24.72
C LEU A 155 -36.95 -7.91 23.96
N ASP A 156 -36.09 -8.65 23.26
CA ASP A 156 -36.47 -9.92 22.62
C ASP A 156 -35.80 -11.10 23.31
N ILE A 157 -36.64 -11.95 23.90
CA ILE A 157 -36.28 -13.16 24.63
C ILE A 157 -36.99 -14.41 24.05
N SER A 158 -37.56 -14.30 22.84
CA SER A 158 -38.18 -15.42 22.13
C SER A 158 -37.19 -16.53 21.79
N GLU A 159 -37.69 -17.73 21.50
CA GLU A 159 -36.89 -18.92 21.16
C GLU A 159 -35.83 -19.23 22.26
N ASN A 160 -36.28 -19.33 23.51
CA ASN A 160 -35.45 -19.63 24.69
C ASN A 160 -36.20 -20.52 25.72
N ASP A 161 -35.46 -21.20 26.61
CA ASP A 161 -35.96 -22.04 27.71
C ASP A 161 -36.52 -21.23 28.92
N ILE A 162 -36.84 -19.94 28.76
CA ILE A 162 -37.24 -19.05 29.86
C ILE A 162 -38.67 -19.38 30.32
N GLN A 163 -38.83 -19.68 31.62
CA GLN A 163 -40.13 -19.97 32.23
C GLN A 163 -40.67 -18.83 33.12
N LYS A 164 -39.82 -17.89 33.52
CA LYS A 164 -40.16 -16.83 34.49
C LYS A 164 -39.51 -15.49 34.13
N LEU A 165 -40.29 -14.41 34.18
CA LEU A 165 -39.77 -13.04 34.19
C LEU A 165 -39.46 -12.59 35.63
N PRO A 166 -38.33 -11.91 35.88
CA PRO A 166 -38.08 -11.27 37.17
C PRO A 166 -39.07 -10.12 37.42
N GLN A 167 -39.60 -10.02 38.63
CA GLN A 167 -40.55 -8.95 39.02
C GLN A 167 -39.95 -7.55 38.82
N LEU A 168 -38.63 -7.42 38.97
CA LEU A 168 -37.90 -6.16 38.83
C LEU A 168 -37.99 -5.53 37.42
N LEU A 169 -38.39 -6.28 36.38
CA LEU A 169 -38.74 -5.70 35.07
C LEU A 169 -39.82 -4.60 35.15
N ALA A 170 -40.66 -4.58 36.21
CA ALA A 170 -41.61 -3.50 36.49
C ALA A 170 -40.96 -2.11 36.69
N HIS A 171 -39.64 -2.04 36.93
CA HIS A 171 -38.89 -0.79 37.05
C HIS A 171 -38.49 -0.20 35.68
N VAL A 172 -38.55 -0.99 34.60
CA VAL A 172 -38.23 -0.56 33.23
C VAL A 172 -39.45 0.16 32.62
N ARG A 173 -39.64 1.42 33.04
CA ARG A 173 -40.74 2.30 32.58
C ARG A 173 -40.62 2.72 31.11
N THR A 174 -39.50 2.44 30.47
CA THR A 174 -39.17 2.82 29.08
C THR A 174 -39.47 1.71 28.05
N LEU A 175 -39.89 0.52 28.48
CA LEU A 175 -40.08 -0.63 27.60
C LEU A 175 -41.32 -0.47 26.71
N GLU A 176 -41.08 -0.37 25.40
CA GLU A 176 -42.08 -0.25 24.33
C GLU A 176 -42.45 -1.62 23.75
N THR A 177 -41.47 -2.54 23.62
CA THR A 177 -41.69 -3.90 23.11
C THR A 177 -40.99 -4.96 23.95
N LEU A 178 -41.71 -6.06 24.17
CA LEU A 178 -41.26 -7.29 24.81
C LEU A 178 -41.74 -8.47 23.97
N SER A 179 -40.80 -9.20 23.37
CA SER A 179 -41.05 -10.41 22.58
C SER A 179 -40.66 -11.64 23.38
N LEU A 180 -41.58 -12.58 23.57
CA LEU A 180 -41.42 -13.81 24.35
C LEU A 180 -42.35 -14.92 23.89
N ASP A 181 -42.00 -16.17 24.22
CA ASP A 181 -42.78 -17.35 23.84
C ASP A 181 -43.86 -17.63 24.88
N ALA A 182 -45.08 -17.12 24.67
CA ALA A 182 -46.17 -17.22 25.64
C ALA A 182 -46.52 -18.67 26.07
N SER A 183 -46.12 -19.68 25.29
CA SER A 183 -46.33 -21.11 25.58
C SER A 183 -45.29 -21.77 26.51
N SER A 184 -44.12 -21.17 26.75
CA SER A 184 -43.13 -21.67 27.72
C SER A 184 -43.22 -20.98 29.09
N MET A 185 -43.92 -19.86 29.17
CA MET A 185 -44.04 -19.04 30.37
C MET A 185 -44.94 -19.66 31.45
N VAL A 186 -44.39 -19.75 32.67
CA VAL A 186 -45.10 -20.10 33.91
C VAL A 186 -45.42 -18.85 34.74
N TYR A 187 -44.61 -17.80 34.63
CA TYR A 187 -44.84 -16.50 35.28
C TYR A 187 -44.29 -15.34 34.41
N PRO A 188 -45.11 -14.40 33.91
CA PRO A 188 -46.56 -14.29 34.07
C PRO A 188 -47.36 -15.45 33.44
N PRO A 189 -48.67 -15.56 33.70
CA PRO A 189 -49.53 -16.55 33.06
C PRO A 189 -49.55 -16.41 31.53
N GLN A 190 -49.68 -17.53 30.82
CA GLN A 190 -49.76 -17.58 29.35
C GLN A 190 -50.80 -16.60 28.76
N GLU A 191 -51.94 -16.43 29.41
CA GLU A 191 -52.99 -15.48 29.05
C GLU A 191 -52.46 -14.03 28.99
N VAL A 192 -51.76 -13.59 30.04
CA VAL A 192 -51.12 -12.27 30.14
C VAL A 192 -50.02 -12.13 29.09
N CYS A 193 -49.21 -13.18 28.91
CA CYS A 193 -48.16 -13.20 27.89
C CYS A 193 -48.70 -13.09 26.45
N SER A 194 -49.87 -13.67 26.17
CA SER A 194 -50.51 -13.59 24.85
C SER A 194 -51.15 -12.21 24.55
N ALA A 195 -51.42 -11.40 25.59
CA ALA A 195 -52.08 -10.10 25.47
C ALA A 195 -51.11 -8.93 25.16
N GLY A 196 -49.81 -9.20 25.04
CA GLY A 196 -48.80 -8.24 24.60
C GLY A 196 -48.15 -7.39 25.70
N THR A 197 -47.10 -6.66 25.32
CA THR A 197 -46.13 -5.99 26.22
C THR A 197 -46.79 -5.10 27.29
N GLN A 198 -47.79 -4.31 26.92
CA GLN A 198 -48.50 -3.40 27.84
C GLN A 198 -49.20 -4.17 28.98
N VAL A 199 -49.84 -5.30 28.67
CA VAL A 199 -50.57 -6.11 29.67
C VAL A 199 -49.57 -6.86 30.57
N ILE A 200 -48.46 -7.32 30.01
CA ILE A 200 -47.34 -7.92 30.77
C ILE A 200 -46.75 -6.91 31.76
N GLN A 201 -46.46 -5.68 31.34
CA GLN A 201 -45.98 -4.63 32.26
C GLN A 201 -47.04 -4.28 33.31
N GLN A 202 -48.31 -4.10 32.94
CA GLN A 202 -49.38 -3.81 33.90
C GLN A 202 -49.51 -4.89 34.98
N PHE A 203 -49.38 -6.17 34.60
CA PHE A 203 -49.35 -7.28 35.54
C PHE A 203 -48.12 -7.22 36.47
N LEU A 204 -46.91 -7.04 35.92
CA LEU A 204 -45.67 -6.98 36.72
C LEU A 204 -45.64 -5.75 37.66
N CYS A 205 -46.13 -4.59 37.21
CA CYS A 205 -46.27 -3.39 38.04
C CYS A 205 -47.25 -3.64 39.19
N LYS A 206 -48.43 -4.24 38.92
CA LYS A 206 -49.43 -4.57 39.94
C LYS A 206 -48.90 -5.54 41.00
N GLU A 207 -48.23 -6.62 40.60
CA GLU A 207 -47.59 -7.58 41.52
C GLU A 207 -46.44 -6.94 42.33
N SER A 208 -45.77 -5.92 41.77
CA SER A 208 -44.69 -5.18 42.42
C SER A 208 -45.16 -3.98 43.27
N GLY A 209 -46.46 -3.72 43.37
CA GLY A 209 -47.00 -2.55 44.07
C GLY A 209 -46.70 -1.20 43.41
N LEU A 210 -46.44 -1.18 42.10
CA LEU A 210 -46.11 0.01 41.32
C LEU A 210 -47.27 0.42 40.40
N GLU A 211 -47.45 1.73 40.23
CA GLU A 211 -48.34 2.28 39.19
C GLU A 211 -47.72 2.13 37.79
N TYR A 212 -48.53 1.72 36.82
CA TYR A 212 -48.13 1.60 35.41
C TYR A 212 -48.33 2.92 34.65
N TYR A 213 -47.29 3.35 33.95
CA TYR A 213 -47.30 4.54 33.08
C TYR A 213 -46.84 4.14 31.66
N PRO A 214 -47.49 4.58 30.57
CA PRO A 214 -47.03 4.31 29.21
C PRO A 214 -45.67 4.97 28.90
N PRO A 215 -44.80 4.35 28.09
CA PRO A 215 -43.45 4.89 27.80
C PRO A 215 -43.42 6.31 27.23
N SER A 216 -44.50 6.77 26.60
CA SER A 216 -44.62 8.10 25.98
C SER A 216 -44.71 9.27 26.97
N GLN A 217 -44.81 9.03 28.28
CA GLN A 217 -44.86 10.09 29.30
C GLN A 217 -43.51 10.39 29.97
N TYR A 218 -42.45 9.61 29.72
CA TYR A 218 -41.18 9.74 30.45
C TYR A 218 -40.15 10.60 29.71
N LEU A 219 -40.19 11.93 29.92
CA LEU A 219 -39.07 12.81 29.60
C LEU A 219 -37.86 12.44 30.47
N LEU A 220 -36.69 12.26 29.85
CA LEU A 220 -35.46 11.82 30.53
C LEU A 220 -34.91 12.90 31.50
N PRO A 221 -34.81 12.63 32.82
CA PRO A 221 -34.32 13.61 33.82
C PRO A 221 -32.80 13.88 33.78
N VAL A 222 -32.19 13.92 32.59
CA VAL A 222 -30.72 13.94 32.39
C VAL A 222 -30.21 15.32 31.93
N LEU A 223 -31.07 16.35 31.92
CA LEU A 223 -30.75 17.71 31.48
C LEU A 223 -31.06 18.82 32.51
N GLU A 224 -31.46 18.45 33.73
CA GLU A 224 -31.91 19.41 34.77
C GLU A 224 -31.06 19.31 36.06
N GLN A 225 -29.73 19.41 35.94
CA GLN A 225 -28.81 19.65 37.06
C GLN A 225 -27.69 20.63 36.68
N ASP A 226 -28.06 21.90 36.47
CA ASP A 226 -27.20 23.06 36.74
C ASP A 226 -28.04 24.36 36.75
N GLY A 227 -27.92 25.17 37.81
CA GLY A 227 -28.68 26.42 37.99
C GLY A 227 -29.49 26.46 39.30
N GLY A 228 -29.02 27.22 40.29
CA GLY A 228 -29.63 27.31 41.62
C GLY A 228 -30.59 28.48 41.84
N ASP A 229 -31.29 28.48 42.98
CA ASP A 229 -32.30 29.47 43.38
C ASP A 229 -31.77 30.91 43.51
N THR A 230 -32.58 31.89 43.11
CA THR A 230 -33.21 32.87 44.05
C THR A 230 -34.24 33.77 43.34
N PRO A 231 -35.20 34.41 44.06
CA PRO A 231 -36.46 34.87 43.43
C PRO A 231 -36.74 36.40 43.48
N ARG A 232 -37.72 36.83 42.66
CA ARG A 232 -38.50 38.11 42.72
C ARG A 232 -37.75 39.42 42.43
N ASP A 233 -38.38 40.51 41.98
CA ASP A 233 -39.74 40.78 41.45
C ASP A 233 -39.66 42.06 40.58
N SER A 234 -40.41 42.16 39.46
CA SER A 234 -40.87 43.43 38.86
C SER A 234 -41.89 43.22 37.71
N PRO A 235 -42.77 44.19 37.39
CA PRO A 235 -44.05 43.87 36.74
C PRO A 235 -44.22 44.41 35.30
N ASP A 236 -44.63 43.53 34.39
CA ASP A 236 -45.50 43.85 33.25
C ASP A 236 -46.56 42.74 33.11
N GLY A 237 -47.81 43.13 32.86
CA GLY A 237 -48.97 42.23 32.91
C GLY A 237 -48.93 41.09 31.85
N PRO A 238 -49.47 39.90 32.17
CA PRO A 238 -49.20 38.68 31.41
C PRO A 238 -49.73 38.69 29.97
N SER A 239 -50.91 39.27 29.72
CA SER A 239 -51.63 39.12 28.45
C SER A 239 -50.91 39.69 27.23
N ASN A 240 -50.10 40.75 27.39
CA ASN A 240 -49.37 41.37 26.27
C ASN A 240 -48.01 40.73 25.98
N ARG A 241 -47.49 39.89 26.90
CA ARG A 241 -46.33 39.04 26.64
C ARG A 241 -46.76 37.81 25.83
N LEU A 242 -47.78 37.11 26.32
CA LEU A 242 -48.33 35.89 25.70
C LEU A 242 -48.59 36.06 24.19
N CYS A 243 -49.38 37.05 23.76
CA CYS A 243 -49.71 37.19 22.33
C CYS A 243 -48.53 37.63 21.43
N ARG A 244 -47.43 38.15 21.99
CA ARG A 244 -46.18 38.38 21.23
C ARG A 244 -45.32 37.12 21.20
N GLU A 245 -45.20 36.44 22.34
CA GLU A 245 -44.47 35.19 22.50
C GLU A 245 -45.10 34.06 21.67
N GLU A 246 -46.43 34.02 21.55
CA GLU A 246 -47.20 33.13 20.65
C GLU A 246 -46.83 33.37 19.17
N VAL A 247 -46.84 34.62 18.70
CA VAL A 247 -46.50 34.95 17.30
C VAL A 247 -45.01 34.68 17.03
N GLU A 248 -44.12 34.95 17.98
CA GLU A 248 -42.71 34.57 17.87
C GLU A 248 -42.52 33.05 17.88
N TRP A 249 -43.27 32.29 18.68
CA TRP A 249 -43.27 30.83 18.64
C TRP A 249 -43.82 30.28 17.32
N GLN A 250 -44.92 30.82 16.81
CA GLN A 250 -45.53 30.41 15.53
C GLN A 250 -44.53 30.61 14.38
N ASN A 251 -43.81 31.74 14.36
CA ASN A 251 -42.77 32.02 13.39
C ASN A 251 -41.54 31.10 13.57
N ARG A 252 -41.06 30.89 14.81
CA ARG A 252 -39.95 29.95 15.11
C ARG A 252 -40.29 28.51 14.74
N PHE A 253 -41.55 28.09 14.92
CA PHE A 253 -42.05 26.77 14.53
C PHE A 253 -42.12 26.63 13.01
N SER A 254 -42.69 27.61 12.30
CA SER A 254 -42.69 27.65 10.84
C SER A 254 -41.27 27.64 10.25
N ASP A 255 -40.33 28.35 10.86
CA ASP A 255 -38.93 28.34 10.45
C ASP A 255 -38.21 27.03 10.79
N TYR A 256 -38.60 26.36 11.87
CA TYR A 256 -38.13 25.00 12.18
C TYR A 256 -38.65 23.99 11.14
N GLU A 257 -39.92 24.06 10.76
CA GLU A 257 -40.51 23.22 9.71
C GLU A 257 -39.84 23.45 8.36
N LYS A 258 -39.68 24.71 7.91
CA LYS A 258 -38.93 25.03 6.67
C LYS A 258 -37.50 24.50 6.70
N ARG A 259 -36.77 24.62 7.82
CA ARG A 259 -35.40 24.08 7.96
C ARG A 259 -35.38 22.54 7.97
N LYS A 260 -36.42 21.89 8.50
CA LYS A 260 -36.60 20.43 8.47
C LYS A 260 -36.90 19.94 7.06
N GLU A 261 -37.75 20.63 6.32
CA GLU A 261 -38.03 20.37 4.90
C GLU A 261 -36.79 20.60 4.02
N GLN A 262 -36.06 21.70 4.23
CA GLN A 262 -34.78 21.98 3.55
C GLN A 262 -33.77 20.86 3.79
N LYS A 263 -33.56 20.43 5.05
CA LYS A 263 -32.66 19.31 5.36
C LYS A 263 -33.13 17.96 4.80
N MET A 264 -34.45 17.76 4.66
CA MET A 264 -35.00 16.58 4.00
C MET A 264 -34.72 16.60 2.48
N LEU A 265 -34.85 17.78 1.84
CA LEU A 265 -34.51 17.99 0.43
C LEU A 265 -33.00 17.85 0.18
N GLU A 266 -32.16 18.44 1.03
CA GLU A 266 -30.69 18.27 0.99
C GLU A 266 -30.28 16.80 1.11
N LYS A 267 -30.93 16.04 2.01
CA LYS A 267 -30.72 14.59 2.15
C LYS A 267 -31.15 13.82 0.89
N LEU A 268 -32.32 14.12 0.33
CA LEU A 268 -32.80 13.50 -0.91
C LEU A 268 -31.92 13.84 -2.13
N GLU A 269 -31.38 15.06 -2.19
CA GLU A 269 -30.38 15.42 -3.20
C GLU A 269 -29.05 14.70 -3.00
N PHE A 270 -28.57 14.57 -1.77
CA PHE A 270 -27.35 13.83 -1.45
C PHE A 270 -27.50 12.34 -1.82
N GLU A 271 -28.62 11.71 -1.44
CA GLU A 271 -28.96 10.34 -1.80
C GLU A 271 -29.04 10.15 -3.32
N ARG A 272 -29.71 11.07 -4.04
CA ARG A 272 -29.74 11.06 -5.51
C ARG A 272 -28.35 11.20 -6.14
N ARG A 273 -27.49 12.07 -5.62
CA ARG A 273 -26.11 12.25 -6.11
C ARG A 273 -25.26 11.00 -5.85
N LEU A 274 -25.43 10.37 -4.69
CA LEU A 274 -24.75 9.12 -4.32
C LEU A 274 -25.20 7.96 -5.23
N GLU A 275 -26.50 7.80 -5.48
CA GLU A 275 -26.99 6.82 -6.45
C GLU A 275 -26.42 7.05 -7.86
N LEU A 276 -26.30 8.31 -8.28
CA LEU A 276 -25.81 8.66 -9.63
C LEU A 276 -24.33 8.29 -9.76
N GLY A 277 -23.49 8.66 -8.79
CA GLY A 277 -22.09 8.23 -8.74
C GLY A 277 -21.90 6.71 -8.63
N GLN A 278 -22.77 6.02 -7.89
CA GLN A 278 -22.78 4.54 -7.86
C GLN A 278 -23.15 3.93 -9.21
N ARG A 279 -24.11 4.50 -9.94
CA ARG A 279 -24.49 4.07 -11.30
C ARG A 279 -23.36 4.33 -12.30
N GLU A 280 -22.70 5.48 -12.24
CA GLU A 280 -21.52 5.79 -13.07
C GLU A 280 -20.36 4.82 -12.80
N HIS A 281 -20.05 4.56 -11.52
CA HIS A 281 -19.01 3.60 -11.15
C HIS A 281 -19.34 2.17 -11.60
N ALA A 282 -20.60 1.74 -11.47
CA ALA A 282 -21.07 0.45 -11.97
C ALA A 282 -20.98 0.35 -13.51
N GLN A 283 -21.30 1.42 -14.24
CA GLN A 283 -21.15 1.48 -15.70
C GLN A 283 -19.67 1.41 -16.12
N LEU A 284 -18.77 2.10 -15.44
CA LEU A 284 -17.32 2.03 -15.70
C LEU A 284 -16.75 0.63 -15.41
N LEU A 285 -17.20 -0.01 -14.32
CA LEU A 285 -16.88 -1.42 -14.03
C LEU A 285 -17.39 -2.36 -15.12
N GLN A 286 -18.62 -2.16 -15.60
CA GLN A 286 -19.19 -2.97 -16.68
C GLN A 286 -18.43 -2.77 -18.00
N GLN A 287 -18.11 -1.53 -18.38
CA GLN A 287 -17.29 -1.24 -19.56
C GLN A 287 -15.89 -1.87 -19.46
N SER A 288 -15.25 -1.76 -18.29
CA SER A 288 -13.95 -2.40 -18.03
C SER A 288 -14.02 -3.93 -18.13
N ASN A 289 -15.11 -4.55 -17.70
CA ASN A 289 -15.30 -5.99 -17.80
C ASN A 289 -15.60 -6.43 -19.23
N ASN A 290 -16.49 -5.74 -19.95
CA ASN A 290 -16.73 -6.00 -21.38
C ASN A 290 -15.42 -5.95 -22.20
N GLN A 291 -14.57 -4.94 -21.96
CA GLN A 291 -13.26 -4.83 -22.60
C GLN A 291 -12.32 -5.99 -22.26
N LYS A 292 -12.33 -6.49 -21.01
CA LYS A 292 -11.56 -7.69 -20.63
C LYS A 292 -12.10 -8.92 -21.34
N ASP A 293 -13.41 -9.08 -21.45
CA ASP A 293 -14.04 -10.23 -22.11
C ASP A 293 -13.76 -10.24 -23.62
N GLU A 294 -13.78 -9.08 -24.30
CA GLU A 294 -13.34 -8.94 -25.70
C GLU A 294 -11.85 -9.32 -25.89
N ILE A 295 -10.98 -8.88 -24.97
CA ILE A 295 -9.54 -9.24 -24.98
C ILE A 295 -9.35 -10.75 -24.72
N LEU A 296 -10.08 -11.32 -23.76
CA LEU A 296 -10.03 -12.75 -23.47
C LEU A 296 -10.56 -13.60 -24.63
N GLN A 297 -11.62 -13.14 -25.32
CA GLN A 297 -12.15 -13.82 -26.50
C GLN A 297 -11.15 -13.78 -27.67
N THR A 298 -10.59 -12.62 -27.99
CA THR A 298 -9.59 -12.49 -29.07
C THR A 298 -8.32 -13.29 -28.79
N VAL A 299 -7.82 -13.32 -27.54
CA VAL A 299 -6.71 -14.19 -27.13
C VAL A 299 -7.05 -15.67 -27.29
N LYS A 300 -8.28 -16.09 -26.94
CA LYS A 300 -8.76 -17.48 -27.10
C LYS A 300 -8.88 -17.89 -28.57
N GLU A 301 -9.32 -16.99 -29.44
CA GLU A 301 -9.40 -17.21 -30.89
C GLU A 301 -8.00 -17.35 -31.52
N GLU A 302 -7.05 -16.49 -31.12
CA GLU A 302 -5.64 -16.59 -31.52
C GLU A 302 -4.96 -17.88 -31.03
N GLN A 303 -5.18 -18.28 -29.77
CA GLN A 303 -4.72 -19.57 -29.25
C GLN A 303 -5.26 -20.74 -30.08
N SER A 304 -6.56 -20.75 -30.37
CA SER A 304 -7.17 -21.79 -31.21
C SER A 304 -6.60 -21.80 -32.64
N ARG A 305 -6.25 -20.64 -33.21
CA ARG A 305 -5.61 -20.53 -34.52
C ARG A 305 -4.18 -21.12 -34.49
N LEU A 306 -3.41 -20.83 -33.44
CA LEU A 306 -2.06 -21.35 -33.26
C LEU A 306 -2.05 -22.87 -33.03
N GLU A 307 -2.96 -23.40 -32.21
CA GLU A 307 -3.12 -24.85 -32.01
C GLU A 307 -3.48 -25.60 -33.30
N LYS A 308 -4.38 -25.03 -34.12
CA LYS A 308 -4.72 -25.56 -35.44
C LYS A 308 -3.51 -25.53 -36.39
N GLY A 309 -2.71 -24.46 -36.36
CA GLY A 309 -1.47 -24.35 -37.14
C GLY A 309 -0.41 -25.38 -36.73
N LEU A 310 -0.17 -25.53 -35.43
CA LEU A 310 0.78 -26.47 -34.86
C LEU A 310 0.38 -27.92 -35.16
N SER A 311 -0.88 -28.29 -34.92
CA SER A 311 -1.38 -29.65 -35.18
C SER A 311 -1.41 -29.98 -36.68
N ALA A 312 -1.68 -29.01 -37.56
CA ALA A 312 -1.54 -29.20 -39.00
C ALA A 312 -0.07 -29.41 -39.42
N ARG A 313 0.87 -28.63 -38.87
CA ARG A 313 2.31 -28.79 -39.16
C ARG A 313 2.86 -30.12 -38.63
N GLN A 314 2.41 -30.56 -37.46
CA GLN A 314 2.77 -31.87 -36.91
C GLN A 314 2.29 -33.01 -37.82
N ARG A 315 1.01 -33.01 -38.22
CA ARG A 315 0.45 -34.00 -39.16
C ARG A 315 1.21 -34.05 -40.49
N TYR A 316 1.65 -32.90 -41.01
CA TYR A 316 2.49 -32.84 -42.21
C TYR A 316 3.82 -33.57 -41.99
N LEU A 317 4.53 -33.27 -40.89
CA LEU A 317 5.83 -33.86 -40.58
C LEU A 317 5.73 -35.37 -40.30
N ASP A 318 4.66 -35.83 -39.64
CA ASP A 318 4.40 -37.25 -39.42
C ASP A 318 4.12 -38.00 -40.75
N ALA A 319 3.37 -37.39 -41.67
CA ALA A 319 3.13 -37.96 -43.00
C ALA A 319 4.40 -37.99 -43.87
N GLU A 320 5.23 -36.94 -43.82
CA GLU A 320 6.52 -36.88 -44.50
C GLU A 320 7.51 -37.92 -43.95
N ARG A 321 7.55 -38.09 -42.62
CA ARG A 321 8.31 -39.16 -41.94
C ARG A 321 7.85 -40.55 -42.37
N GLN A 322 6.54 -40.82 -42.40
CA GLN A 322 5.99 -42.10 -42.85
C GLN A 322 6.36 -42.39 -44.31
N ARG A 323 6.29 -41.38 -45.19
CA ARG A 323 6.70 -41.51 -46.61
C ARG A 323 8.18 -41.88 -46.74
N LEU A 324 9.06 -41.24 -45.97
CA LEU A 324 10.50 -41.55 -45.95
C LEU A 324 10.77 -42.95 -45.39
N GLN A 325 10.05 -43.38 -44.36
CA GLN A 325 10.16 -44.73 -43.81
C GLN A 325 9.74 -45.82 -44.80
N GLU A 326 8.64 -45.64 -45.54
CA GLU A 326 8.21 -46.62 -46.55
C GLU A 326 9.14 -46.63 -47.77
N GLN A 327 9.72 -45.47 -48.15
CA GLN A 327 10.78 -45.41 -49.17
C GLN A 327 12.04 -46.18 -48.75
N LEU A 328 12.53 -45.97 -47.51
CA LEU A 328 13.68 -46.72 -46.97
C LEU A 328 13.41 -48.23 -46.99
N LYS A 329 12.26 -48.66 -46.46
CA LYS A 329 11.80 -50.06 -46.46
C LYS A 329 11.71 -50.67 -47.86
N GLN A 330 11.25 -49.91 -48.87
CA GLN A 330 11.32 -50.35 -50.27
C GLN A 330 12.76 -50.48 -50.77
N THR A 331 13.67 -49.56 -50.43
CA THR A 331 15.09 -49.70 -50.81
C THR A 331 15.76 -50.90 -50.14
N GLU A 332 15.48 -51.18 -48.86
CA GLU A 332 15.97 -52.36 -48.15
C GLU A 332 15.47 -53.67 -48.77
N GLN A 333 14.18 -53.76 -49.11
CA GLN A 333 13.59 -54.92 -49.80
C GLN A 333 14.22 -55.11 -51.19
N ASN A 334 14.41 -54.03 -51.96
CA ASN A 334 15.06 -54.07 -53.26
C ASN A 334 16.52 -54.56 -53.15
N ILE A 335 17.30 -54.01 -52.21
CA ILE A 335 18.68 -54.43 -51.91
C ILE A 335 18.72 -55.92 -51.52
N SER A 336 17.85 -56.34 -50.60
CA SER A 336 17.76 -57.74 -50.14
C SER A 336 17.47 -58.70 -51.30
N SER A 337 16.51 -58.35 -52.18
CA SER A 337 16.20 -59.16 -53.37
C SER A 337 17.38 -59.26 -54.36
N ARG A 338 18.19 -58.20 -54.45
CA ARG A 338 19.35 -58.12 -55.34
C ARG A 338 20.53 -58.94 -54.80
N ILE A 339 20.76 -58.89 -53.48
CA ILE A 339 21.71 -59.78 -52.78
C ILE A 339 21.29 -61.24 -52.95
N GLN A 340 20.01 -61.57 -52.75
CA GLN A 340 19.51 -62.94 -52.89
C GLN A 340 19.70 -63.50 -54.32
N LYS A 341 19.48 -62.67 -55.35
CA LYS A 341 19.78 -63.02 -56.76
C LYS A 341 21.28 -63.27 -56.97
N LEU A 342 22.15 -62.37 -56.51
CA LEU A 342 23.61 -62.53 -56.61
C LEU A 342 24.13 -63.80 -55.92
N LEU A 343 23.57 -64.15 -54.75
CA LEU A 343 23.89 -65.40 -54.05
C LEU A 343 23.45 -66.63 -54.84
N GLN A 344 22.25 -66.62 -55.43
CA GLN A 344 21.75 -67.71 -56.27
C GLN A 344 22.59 -67.86 -57.55
N GLU A 345 23.04 -66.76 -58.13
CA GLU A 345 23.87 -66.73 -59.33
C GLU A 345 25.29 -67.23 -59.06
N ASN A 346 25.89 -66.85 -57.91
CA ASN A 346 27.16 -67.41 -57.45
C ASN A 346 27.07 -68.93 -57.18
N GLN A 347 25.96 -69.41 -56.62
CA GLN A 347 25.71 -70.85 -56.46
C GLN A 347 25.60 -71.59 -57.81
N ARG A 348 24.98 -70.97 -58.83
CA ARG A 348 24.95 -71.52 -60.20
C ARG A 348 26.36 -71.58 -60.80
N GLN A 349 27.14 -70.50 -60.69
CA GLN A 349 28.52 -70.44 -61.19
C GLN A 349 29.44 -71.50 -60.56
N LYS A 350 29.30 -71.75 -59.25
CA LYS A 350 30.01 -72.84 -58.56
C LYS A 350 29.67 -74.21 -59.14
N LYS A 351 28.37 -74.52 -59.29
CA LYS A 351 27.91 -75.78 -59.89
C LYS A 351 28.39 -75.96 -61.34
N SER A 352 28.40 -74.90 -62.16
CA SER A 352 28.98 -74.99 -63.51
C SER A 352 30.50 -75.19 -63.50
N SER A 353 31.23 -74.61 -62.54
CA SER A 353 32.67 -74.84 -62.37
C SER A 353 32.97 -76.28 -61.92
N GLU A 354 32.14 -76.85 -61.06
CA GLU A 354 32.22 -78.26 -60.62
C GLU A 354 31.97 -79.22 -61.80
N ILE A 355 30.96 -78.95 -62.63
CA ILE A 355 30.69 -79.72 -63.86
C ILE A 355 31.87 -79.62 -64.84
N LEU A 356 32.37 -78.42 -65.13
CA LEU A 356 33.52 -78.25 -66.03
C LEU A 356 34.78 -78.99 -65.54
N LYS A 357 35.04 -78.99 -64.23
CA LYS A 357 36.13 -79.79 -63.63
C LYS A 357 35.92 -81.30 -63.79
N SER A 358 34.69 -81.80 -63.69
CA SER A 358 34.42 -83.22 -63.97
C SER A 358 34.67 -83.60 -65.43
N LEU A 359 34.31 -82.73 -66.38
CA LEU A 359 34.52 -82.95 -67.81
C LEU A 359 36.01 -82.89 -68.19
N GLU A 360 36.78 -81.99 -67.58
CA GLU A 360 38.24 -81.94 -67.79
C GLU A 360 38.93 -83.19 -67.21
N ASN A 361 38.48 -83.69 -66.05
CA ASN A 361 38.99 -84.95 -65.49
C ASN A 361 38.66 -86.17 -66.39
N GLU A 362 37.49 -86.21 -67.02
CA GLU A 362 37.14 -87.22 -68.03
C GLU A 362 38.01 -87.10 -69.30
N ARG A 363 38.23 -85.87 -69.78
CA ARG A 363 39.12 -85.59 -70.91
C ARG A 363 40.55 -86.08 -70.64
N ILE A 364 41.11 -85.79 -69.47
CA ILE A 364 42.47 -86.21 -69.09
C ILE A 364 42.59 -87.75 -69.07
N ARG A 365 41.56 -88.48 -68.62
CA ARG A 365 41.50 -89.95 -68.70
C ARG A 365 41.50 -90.45 -70.15
N MET A 366 40.74 -89.78 -71.02
CA MET A 366 40.66 -90.09 -72.45
C MET A 366 42.02 -89.85 -73.16
N GLU A 367 42.70 -88.77 -72.83
CA GLU A 367 44.02 -88.43 -73.41
C GLU A 367 45.11 -89.41 -72.94
N GLN A 368 45.07 -89.86 -71.68
CA GLN A 368 45.95 -90.92 -71.16
C GLN A 368 45.75 -92.28 -71.86
N LEU A 369 44.51 -92.58 -72.29
CA LEU A 369 44.22 -93.77 -73.12
C LEU A 369 44.76 -93.61 -74.54
N MET A 370 44.66 -92.42 -75.14
CA MET A 370 45.20 -92.16 -76.48
C MET A 370 46.74 -92.22 -76.54
N SER A 371 47.45 -91.72 -75.52
CA SER A 371 48.93 -91.72 -75.53
C SER A 371 49.53 -93.12 -75.65
N ILE A 372 48.89 -94.13 -75.04
CA ILE A 372 49.29 -95.54 -75.15
C ILE A 372 49.20 -96.04 -76.61
N THR A 373 48.17 -95.61 -77.35
CA THR A 373 48.00 -95.97 -78.78
C THR A 373 48.91 -95.17 -79.72
N GLN A 374 49.46 -94.02 -79.28
CA GLN A 374 50.36 -93.21 -80.09
C GLN A 374 51.79 -93.75 -80.11
N GLU A 375 52.27 -94.32 -79.01
CA GLU A 375 53.67 -94.76 -78.84
C GLU A 375 54.08 -95.83 -79.88
N GLU A 376 53.16 -96.70 -80.30
CA GLU A 376 53.37 -97.67 -81.38
C GLU A 376 53.57 -96.98 -82.75
N THR A 377 52.86 -95.88 -83.01
CA THR A 377 52.91 -95.14 -84.29
C THR A 377 54.18 -94.29 -84.44
N GLU A 378 54.76 -93.83 -83.33
CA GLU A 378 55.94 -92.94 -83.37
C GLU A 378 57.21 -93.62 -83.89
N ASN A 379 57.34 -94.95 -83.70
CA ASN A 379 58.48 -95.71 -84.20
C ASN A 379 58.58 -95.72 -85.74
N LEU A 380 57.44 -95.59 -86.44
CA LEU A 380 57.42 -95.42 -87.90
C LEU A 380 57.76 -93.98 -88.29
N ARG A 381 57.20 -92.98 -87.59
CA ARG A 381 57.39 -91.55 -87.85
C ARG A 381 58.83 -91.06 -87.71
N ARG A 382 59.69 -91.74 -86.93
CA ARG A 382 61.11 -91.34 -86.77
C ARG A 382 61.92 -91.32 -88.08
N ARG A 383 61.45 -91.95 -89.16
CA ARG A 383 62.04 -91.82 -90.52
C ARG A 383 61.44 -90.65 -91.32
N GLU A 384 60.18 -90.31 -91.08
CA GLU A 384 59.48 -89.18 -91.72
C GLU A 384 59.90 -87.84 -91.10
N ILE A 385 60.20 -87.82 -89.79
CA ILE A 385 60.62 -86.63 -89.03
C ILE A 385 61.83 -85.92 -89.66
N ALA A 386 62.79 -86.65 -90.24
CA ALA A 386 63.94 -86.06 -90.92
C ALA A 386 63.55 -85.22 -92.16
N SER A 387 62.47 -85.59 -92.85
CA SER A 387 61.88 -84.80 -93.94
C SER A 387 61.02 -83.66 -93.39
N ALA A 388 60.18 -83.97 -92.39
CA ALA A 388 59.28 -82.99 -91.76
C ALA A 388 60.03 -81.84 -91.07
N MET A 389 61.23 -82.05 -90.51
CA MET A 389 62.04 -80.99 -89.90
C MET A 389 62.35 -79.83 -90.86
N GLN A 390 62.52 -80.12 -92.16
CA GLN A 390 62.79 -79.08 -93.17
C GLN A 390 61.53 -78.24 -93.47
N GLN A 391 60.34 -78.84 -93.39
CA GLN A 391 59.06 -78.12 -93.47
C GLN A 391 58.76 -77.36 -92.16
N MET A 392 58.96 -78.00 -91.00
CA MET A 392 58.72 -77.41 -89.67
C MET A 392 59.53 -76.13 -89.44
N LEU A 393 60.72 -75.95 -90.02
CA LEU A 393 61.43 -74.67 -89.93
C LEU A 393 60.70 -73.55 -90.67
N THR A 394 60.11 -73.83 -91.84
CA THR A 394 59.29 -72.84 -92.56
C THR A 394 57.93 -72.60 -91.91
N GLU A 395 57.34 -73.63 -91.29
CA GLU A 395 56.10 -73.49 -90.51
C GLU A 395 56.33 -72.82 -89.16
N SER A 396 57.47 -73.03 -88.50
CA SER A 396 57.84 -72.33 -87.27
C SER A 396 57.98 -70.83 -87.52
N CYS A 397 58.55 -70.41 -88.65
CA CYS A 397 58.58 -69.00 -89.05
C CYS A 397 57.17 -68.42 -89.29
N LYS A 398 56.27 -69.15 -89.98
CA LYS A 398 54.87 -68.73 -90.16
C LYS A 398 54.11 -68.66 -88.83
N SER A 399 54.25 -69.69 -88.00
CA SER A 399 53.60 -69.81 -86.69
C SER A 399 54.10 -68.72 -85.72
N ARG A 400 55.39 -68.38 -85.75
CA ARG A 400 55.96 -67.27 -84.99
C ARG A 400 55.42 -65.91 -85.44
N LEU A 401 55.19 -65.71 -86.75
CA LEU A 401 54.53 -64.49 -87.25
C LEU A 401 53.06 -64.41 -86.80
N VAL A 402 52.31 -65.52 -86.86
CA VAL A 402 50.93 -65.60 -86.36
C VAL A 402 50.87 -65.40 -84.84
N GLN A 403 51.80 -65.99 -84.09
CA GLN A 403 51.93 -65.80 -82.64
C GLN A 403 52.25 -64.36 -82.29
N MET A 404 53.20 -63.71 -82.99
CA MET A 404 53.50 -62.28 -82.77
C MET A 404 52.32 -61.38 -83.13
N ALA A 405 51.55 -61.69 -84.19
CA ALA A 405 50.32 -60.97 -84.52
C ALA A 405 49.24 -61.14 -83.43
N TYR A 406 49.04 -62.37 -82.95
CA TYR A 406 48.09 -62.67 -81.88
C TYR A 406 48.50 -62.05 -80.53
N GLU A 407 49.78 -62.11 -80.17
CA GLU A 407 50.32 -61.48 -78.97
C GLU A 407 50.24 -59.96 -79.05
N SER A 408 50.53 -59.36 -80.22
CA SER A 408 50.34 -57.92 -80.46
C SER A 408 48.87 -57.52 -80.34
N GLN A 409 47.94 -58.27 -80.95
CA GLN A 409 46.51 -58.02 -80.84
C GLN A 409 45.99 -58.20 -79.39
N ARG A 410 46.49 -59.20 -78.67
CA ARG A 410 46.18 -59.42 -77.25
C ARG A 410 46.74 -58.31 -76.36
N GLN A 411 47.97 -57.85 -76.61
CA GLN A 411 48.56 -56.70 -75.92
C GLN A 411 47.77 -55.42 -76.20
N SER A 412 47.38 -55.18 -77.46
CA SER A 412 46.54 -54.05 -77.85
C SER A 412 45.19 -54.07 -77.12
N LEU A 413 44.47 -55.19 -77.11
CA LEU A 413 43.20 -55.34 -76.38
C LEU A 413 43.35 -55.16 -74.86
N VAL A 414 44.41 -55.71 -74.25
CA VAL A 414 44.71 -55.50 -72.83
C VAL A 414 45.03 -54.03 -72.55
N GLN A 415 45.82 -53.37 -73.39
CA GLN A 415 46.17 -51.96 -73.24
C GLN A 415 44.96 -51.05 -73.41
N GLN A 416 44.04 -51.38 -74.32
CA GLN A 416 42.77 -50.67 -74.54
C GLN A 416 41.79 -50.87 -73.37
N ALA A 417 41.76 -52.06 -72.76
CA ALA A 417 41.00 -52.32 -71.55
C ALA A 417 41.58 -51.55 -70.35
N CYS A 418 42.91 -51.56 -70.17
CA CYS A 418 43.59 -50.81 -69.11
C CYS A 418 43.42 -49.29 -69.26
N SER A 419 43.48 -48.73 -70.48
CA SER A 419 43.25 -47.30 -70.70
C SER A 419 41.79 -46.92 -70.44
N SER A 420 40.84 -47.76 -70.88
CA SER A 420 39.41 -47.56 -70.59
C SER A 420 39.10 -47.63 -69.09
N MET A 421 39.77 -48.52 -68.34
CA MET A 421 39.67 -48.54 -66.87
C MET A 421 40.27 -47.29 -66.24
N ALA A 422 41.47 -46.85 -66.67
CA ALA A 422 42.10 -45.64 -66.16
C ALA A 422 41.26 -44.38 -66.43
N GLU A 423 40.67 -44.23 -67.63
CA GLU A 423 39.71 -43.15 -67.93
C GLU A 423 38.48 -43.18 -67.02
N MET A 424 37.97 -44.37 -66.67
CA MET A 424 36.83 -44.52 -65.78
C MET A 424 37.22 -44.20 -64.33
N ASP A 425 38.39 -44.62 -63.87
CA ASP A 425 38.91 -44.28 -62.54
C ASP A 425 39.19 -42.77 -62.40
N GLU A 426 39.72 -42.10 -63.43
CA GLU A 426 39.83 -40.63 -63.45
C GLU A 426 38.45 -39.96 -63.37
N ARG A 427 37.45 -40.43 -64.14
CA ARG A 427 36.08 -39.91 -64.07
C ARG A 427 35.45 -40.12 -62.69
N PHE A 428 35.69 -41.28 -62.06
CA PHE A 428 35.24 -41.52 -60.67
C PHE A 428 35.95 -40.61 -59.67
N GLN A 429 37.27 -40.39 -59.79
CA GLN A 429 38.00 -39.44 -58.93
C GLN A 429 37.51 -38.00 -59.13
N GLN A 430 37.20 -37.58 -60.36
CA GLN A 430 36.60 -36.27 -60.65
C GLN A 430 35.23 -36.13 -59.97
N ILE A 431 34.33 -37.10 -60.13
CA ILE A 431 33.00 -37.10 -59.48
C ILE A 431 33.12 -37.06 -57.95
N LEU A 432 34.03 -37.85 -57.37
CA LEU A 432 34.30 -37.84 -55.92
C LEU A 432 34.85 -36.48 -55.47
N SER A 433 35.76 -35.86 -56.24
CA SER A 433 36.29 -34.53 -55.93
C SER A 433 35.20 -33.44 -55.96
N TRP A 434 34.25 -33.53 -56.90
CA TRP A 434 33.11 -32.61 -56.97
C TRP A 434 32.14 -32.81 -55.81
N GLN A 435 31.78 -34.06 -55.49
CA GLN A 435 30.98 -34.35 -54.29
C GLN A 435 31.65 -33.85 -53.01
N GLN A 436 32.97 -34.00 -52.88
CA GLN A 436 33.71 -33.53 -51.72
C GLN A 436 33.82 -32.00 -51.69
N MET A 437 33.92 -31.32 -52.83
CA MET A 437 33.82 -29.86 -52.91
C MET A 437 32.43 -29.35 -52.53
N ASP A 438 31.35 -29.96 -53.02
CA ASP A 438 29.98 -29.57 -52.68
C ASP A 438 29.66 -29.85 -51.20
N GLN A 439 30.12 -30.98 -50.64
CA GLN A 439 30.03 -31.25 -49.19
C GLN A 439 30.79 -30.19 -48.38
N ASN A 440 32.04 -29.90 -48.73
CA ASN A 440 32.84 -28.87 -48.05
C ASN A 440 32.20 -27.47 -48.15
N LYS A 441 31.59 -27.14 -49.29
CA LYS A 441 30.86 -25.89 -49.53
C LYS A 441 29.58 -25.81 -48.68
N ALA A 442 28.79 -26.87 -48.61
CA ALA A 442 27.62 -26.96 -47.75
C ALA A 442 28.00 -26.87 -46.25
N ILE A 443 29.06 -27.57 -45.82
CA ILE A 443 29.60 -27.47 -44.47
C ILE A 443 30.04 -26.03 -44.16
N SER A 444 30.72 -25.36 -45.09
CA SER A 444 31.16 -23.98 -44.93
C SER A 444 29.97 -23.00 -44.81
N GLN A 445 28.91 -23.19 -45.61
CA GLN A 445 27.67 -22.41 -45.50
C GLN A 445 26.98 -22.62 -44.14
N ILE A 446 26.81 -23.87 -43.70
CA ILE A 446 26.21 -24.20 -42.39
C ILE A 446 27.02 -23.62 -41.24
N LEU A 447 28.36 -23.69 -41.30
CA LEU A 447 29.24 -23.07 -40.31
C LEU A 447 29.09 -21.55 -40.28
N GLN A 448 29.07 -20.90 -41.45
CA GLN A 448 28.89 -19.45 -41.60
C GLN A 448 27.52 -18.99 -41.09
N GLU A 449 26.44 -19.70 -41.43
CA GLU A 449 25.10 -19.44 -40.89
C GLU A 449 25.07 -19.60 -39.36
N SER A 450 25.70 -20.64 -38.81
CA SER A 450 25.77 -20.83 -37.35
C SER A 450 26.55 -19.71 -36.64
N ALA A 451 27.56 -19.13 -37.29
CA ALA A 451 28.34 -18.01 -36.77
C ALA A 451 27.51 -16.71 -36.82
N MET A 452 26.81 -16.45 -37.93
CA MET A 452 25.91 -15.32 -38.07
C MET A 452 24.75 -15.37 -37.06
N GLN A 453 24.18 -16.56 -36.82
CA GLN A 453 23.13 -16.78 -35.82
C GLN A 453 23.62 -16.54 -34.38
N LYS A 454 24.84 -17.00 -34.04
CA LYS A 454 25.46 -16.73 -32.73
C LYS A 454 25.70 -15.23 -32.52
N ALA A 455 26.32 -14.55 -33.49
CA ALA A 455 26.55 -13.11 -33.41
C ALA A 455 25.23 -12.30 -33.31
N ALA A 456 24.18 -12.73 -34.01
CA ALA A 456 22.85 -12.12 -33.89
C ALA A 456 22.22 -12.35 -32.51
N PHE A 457 22.37 -13.55 -31.93
CA PHE A 457 21.90 -13.86 -30.58
C PHE A 457 22.67 -13.07 -29.51
N GLU A 458 23.99 -12.98 -29.62
CA GLU A 458 24.84 -12.16 -28.75
C GLU A 458 24.45 -10.68 -28.80
N ALA A 459 24.22 -10.13 -30.00
CA ALA A 459 23.74 -8.75 -30.17
C ALA A 459 22.34 -8.52 -29.57
N LEU A 460 21.41 -9.48 -29.71
CA LEU A 460 20.09 -9.43 -29.07
C LEU A 460 20.19 -9.52 -27.55
N GLN A 461 21.11 -10.34 -27.02
CA GLN A 461 21.35 -10.46 -25.58
C GLN A 461 21.95 -9.16 -25.01
N VAL A 462 22.95 -8.58 -25.66
CA VAL A 462 23.51 -7.26 -25.28
C VAL A 462 22.44 -6.16 -25.33
N LYS A 463 21.56 -6.15 -26.33
CA LYS A 463 20.41 -5.22 -26.38
C LYS A 463 19.44 -5.45 -25.22
N LYS A 464 19.13 -6.71 -24.88
CA LYS A 464 18.28 -7.06 -23.74
C LYS A 464 18.90 -6.58 -22.43
N ASP A 465 20.18 -6.87 -22.21
CA ASP A 465 20.93 -6.50 -21.01
C ASP A 465 21.07 -4.98 -20.86
N LEU A 466 21.22 -4.24 -21.96
CA LEU A 466 21.16 -2.78 -21.99
C LEU A 466 19.79 -2.27 -21.49
N MET A 467 18.67 -2.81 -22.00
CA MET A 467 17.34 -2.40 -21.52
C MET A 467 17.11 -2.78 -20.05
N HIS A 468 17.57 -3.95 -19.61
CA HIS A 468 17.50 -4.33 -18.20
C HIS A 468 18.38 -3.42 -17.32
N ARG A 469 19.50 -2.90 -17.85
CA ARG A 469 20.34 -1.89 -17.19
C ARG A 469 19.65 -0.52 -17.14
N GLN A 470 18.98 -0.10 -18.20
CA GLN A 470 18.18 1.13 -18.23
C GLN A 470 17.04 1.07 -17.20
N ILE A 471 16.26 -0.01 -17.18
CA ILE A 471 15.17 -0.22 -16.21
C ILE A 471 15.71 -0.22 -14.77
N ARG A 472 16.80 -0.95 -14.49
CA ARG A 472 17.43 -0.93 -13.14
C ARG A 472 17.93 0.46 -12.74
N ASN A 473 18.43 1.26 -13.69
CA ASN A 473 18.85 2.64 -13.42
C ASN A 473 17.64 3.57 -13.16
N GLN A 474 16.53 3.40 -13.90
CA GLN A 474 15.29 4.14 -13.68
C GLN A 474 14.64 3.80 -12.33
N ILE A 475 14.59 2.52 -11.96
CA ILE A 475 14.14 2.08 -10.63
C ILE A 475 14.99 2.73 -9.55
N LYS A 476 16.33 2.68 -9.66
CA LYS A 476 17.23 3.35 -8.71
C LYS A 476 17.01 4.86 -8.60
N LEU A 477 16.71 5.53 -9.71
CA LEU A 477 16.40 6.96 -9.69
C LEU A 477 15.11 7.22 -8.89
N ILE A 478 14.07 6.43 -9.15
CA ILE A 478 12.79 6.52 -8.41
C ILE A 478 12.99 6.19 -6.93
N GLU A 479 13.81 5.17 -6.59
CA GLU A 479 14.20 4.85 -5.21
C GLU A 479 14.91 6.05 -4.54
N THR A 480 15.80 6.76 -5.23
CA THR A 480 16.47 7.95 -4.67
C THR A 480 15.55 9.17 -4.53
N GLU A 481 14.61 9.38 -5.45
CA GLU A 481 13.60 10.45 -5.33
C GLU A 481 12.61 10.16 -4.19
N LEU A 482 12.14 8.92 -4.04
CA LEU A 482 11.29 8.49 -2.92
C LEU A 482 12.03 8.58 -1.58
N LEU A 483 13.34 8.28 -1.55
CA LEU A 483 14.16 8.47 -0.35
C LEU A 483 14.32 9.95 0.01
N GLN A 484 14.49 10.84 -0.97
CA GLN A 484 14.51 12.29 -0.73
C GLN A 484 13.16 12.80 -0.23
N LEU A 485 12.05 12.40 -0.85
CA LEU A 485 10.70 12.79 -0.43
C LEU A 485 10.37 12.30 0.99
N THR A 486 10.71 11.05 1.33
CA THR A 486 10.52 10.54 2.70
C THR A 486 11.42 11.22 3.72
N GLN A 487 12.67 11.59 3.36
CA GLN A 487 13.51 12.43 4.22
C GLN A 487 12.94 13.84 4.41
N LEU A 488 12.36 14.44 3.37
CA LEU A 488 11.70 15.75 3.46
C LEU A 488 10.43 15.68 4.30
N GLU A 489 9.62 14.64 4.18
CA GLU A 489 8.47 14.40 5.06
C GLU A 489 8.88 14.21 6.53
N VAL A 490 9.96 13.47 6.80
CA VAL A 490 10.48 13.27 8.16
C VAL A 490 11.00 14.59 8.74
N LYS A 491 11.74 15.39 7.95
CA LYS A 491 12.20 16.73 8.36
C LYS A 491 11.05 17.70 8.57
N ARG A 492 10.00 17.66 7.74
CA ARG A 492 8.81 18.48 7.98
C ARG A 492 8.13 18.06 9.27
N LYS A 493 7.92 16.76 9.50
CA LYS A 493 7.35 16.23 10.74
C LYS A 493 8.18 16.56 11.98
N SER A 494 9.53 16.58 11.90
CA SER A 494 10.36 17.00 13.04
C SER A 494 10.17 18.48 13.33
N LEU A 495 10.27 19.36 12.32
CA LEU A 495 10.01 20.80 12.46
C LEU A 495 8.59 21.10 12.96
N ASP A 496 7.57 20.40 12.44
CA ASP A 496 6.18 20.48 12.88
C ASP A 496 6.08 20.11 14.39
N THR A 497 6.83 19.10 14.87
CA THR A 497 6.87 18.74 16.30
C THR A 497 7.76 19.62 17.18
N GLU A 498 8.80 20.23 16.62
CA GLU A 498 9.71 21.15 17.32
C GLU A 498 8.97 22.48 17.59
N ALA A 499 8.31 23.06 16.58
CA ALA A 499 7.47 24.25 16.74
C ALA A 499 6.32 24.03 17.75
N LEU A 500 5.68 22.86 17.73
CA LEU A 500 4.67 22.51 18.73
C LEU A 500 5.27 22.36 20.15
N GLN A 501 6.50 21.89 20.29
CA GLN A 501 7.19 21.83 21.58
C GLN A 501 7.58 23.22 22.08
N GLU A 502 8.06 24.11 21.21
CA GLU A 502 8.37 25.51 21.58
C GLU A 502 7.12 26.24 22.11
N VAL A 503 6.00 26.18 21.38
CA VAL A 503 4.72 26.78 21.84
C VAL A 503 4.26 26.19 23.18
N ILE A 504 4.43 24.89 23.41
CA ILE A 504 4.10 24.26 24.70
C ILE A 504 5.06 24.70 25.81
N VAL A 505 6.35 24.94 25.51
CA VAL A 505 7.34 25.45 26.46
C VAL A 505 7.05 26.92 26.82
N GLU A 506 6.71 27.77 25.85
CA GLU A 506 6.29 29.16 26.10
C GLU A 506 5.04 29.23 26.97
N GLN A 507 4.00 28.43 26.65
CA GLN A 507 2.78 28.36 27.48
C GLN A 507 3.08 27.87 28.90
N ARG A 508 3.94 26.85 29.06
CA ARG A 508 4.38 26.38 30.39
C ARG A 508 5.17 27.44 31.14
N TRP A 509 6.03 28.20 30.46
CA TRP A 509 6.79 29.28 31.06
C TRP A 509 5.89 30.44 31.51
N ALA A 510 4.94 30.87 30.67
CA ALA A 510 3.96 31.90 31.00
C ALA A 510 3.10 31.50 32.21
N LEU A 511 2.57 30.28 32.23
CA LEU A 511 1.80 29.74 33.37
C LEU A 511 2.66 29.62 34.64
N SER A 512 3.93 29.23 34.53
CA SER A 512 4.85 29.13 35.67
C SER A 512 5.23 30.52 36.21
N SER A 513 5.37 31.51 35.34
CA SER A 513 5.64 32.91 35.70
C SER A 513 4.43 33.52 36.44
N LEU A 514 3.22 33.31 35.91
CA LEU A 514 1.98 33.72 36.57
C LEU A 514 1.81 33.04 37.94
N LEU A 515 2.12 31.73 38.05
CA LEU A 515 2.11 31.02 39.32
C LEU A 515 3.13 31.61 40.32
N GLN A 516 4.34 31.96 39.87
CA GLN A 516 5.33 32.63 40.72
C GLN A 516 4.89 34.04 41.15
N GLN A 517 4.19 34.79 40.30
CA GLN A 517 3.61 36.09 40.65
C GLN A 517 2.55 35.92 41.73
N LEU A 518 1.56 35.04 41.52
CA LEU A 518 0.50 34.75 42.49
C LEU A 518 1.03 34.21 43.82
N LEU A 519 2.10 33.41 43.81
CA LEU A 519 2.76 32.94 45.02
C LEU A 519 3.48 34.09 45.76
N LYS A 520 4.13 35.02 45.06
CA LYS A 520 4.76 36.21 45.66
C LYS A 520 3.71 37.19 46.21
N GLU A 521 2.59 37.39 45.51
CA GLU A 521 1.47 38.17 46.02
C GLU A 521 0.85 37.53 47.27
N LYS A 522 0.76 36.19 47.30
CA LYS A 522 0.31 35.45 48.48
C LYS A 522 1.29 35.62 49.65
N THR A 523 2.59 35.38 49.49
CA THR A 523 3.54 35.54 50.61
C THR A 523 3.55 36.96 51.13
N ARG A 524 3.54 37.95 50.23
CA ARG A 524 3.43 39.37 50.58
C ARG A 524 2.15 39.67 51.36
N ARG A 525 0.99 39.15 50.94
CA ARG A 525 -0.28 39.30 51.68
C ARG A 525 -0.22 38.66 53.07
N GLU A 526 0.43 37.52 53.21
CA GLU A 526 0.63 36.89 54.52
C GLU A 526 1.63 37.66 55.39
N GLU A 527 2.65 38.30 54.81
CA GLU A 527 3.61 39.18 55.50
C GLU A 527 2.93 40.47 55.97
N GLU A 528 2.20 41.16 55.09
CA GLU A 528 1.37 42.33 55.41
C GLU A 528 0.37 42.01 56.54
N LEU A 529 -0.26 40.82 56.52
CA LEU A 529 -1.15 40.38 57.60
C LEU A 529 -0.41 40.05 58.91
N ARG A 530 0.81 39.50 58.85
CA ARG A 530 1.64 39.25 60.05
C ARG A 530 2.11 40.55 60.69
N GLU A 531 2.52 41.55 59.91
CA GLU A 531 2.86 42.89 60.42
C GLU A 531 1.64 43.59 61.04
N ILE A 532 0.46 43.50 60.41
CA ILE A 532 -0.78 44.03 61.00
C ILE A 532 -1.12 43.31 62.32
N LEU A 533 -0.87 42.00 62.43
CA LEU A 533 -1.11 41.24 63.67
C LEU A 533 -0.11 41.59 64.78
N THR A 534 1.19 41.74 64.49
CA THR A 534 2.16 42.16 65.52
C THR A 534 1.97 43.63 65.93
N GLU A 535 1.56 44.50 65.00
CA GLU A 535 1.08 45.84 65.34
C GLU A 535 -0.16 45.79 66.24
N LEU A 536 -1.13 44.92 65.97
CA LEU A 536 -2.34 44.74 66.78
C LEU A 536 -2.00 44.28 68.20
N GLU A 537 -1.09 43.32 68.34
CA GLU A 537 -0.65 42.79 69.64
C GLU A 537 0.05 43.90 70.45
N ALA A 538 1.02 44.62 69.87
CA ALA A 538 1.68 45.76 70.53
C ALA A 538 0.71 46.91 70.88
N LYS A 539 -0.31 47.14 70.04
CA LYS A 539 -1.39 48.13 70.29
C LYS A 539 -2.41 47.64 71.34
N SER A 540 -2.44 46.34 71.64
CA SER A 540 -3.23 45.75 72.73
C SER A 540 -2.52 45.82 74.08
N GLU A 541 -1.21 45.55 74.12
CA GLU A 541 -0.39 45.66 75.34
C GLU A 541 -0.38 47.09 75.91
N THR A 542 -0.48 48.09 75.04
CA THR A 542 -0.50 49.52 75.40
C THR A 542 -1.86 50.06 75.87
N LYS A 543 -2.87 49.18 76.07
CA LYS A 543 -4.16 49.47 76.73
C LYS A 543 -4.92 50.71 76.20
N GLN A 544 -4.99 50.92 74.89
CA GLN A 544 -5.91 51.90 74.31
C GLN A 544 -7.29 51.27 74.04
N GLU A 545 -8.21 51.45 75.00
CA GLU A 545 -9.55 50.84 75.05
C GLU A 545 -10.47 51.14 73.84
N ASN A 546 -10.08 52.05 72.96
CA ASN A 546 -10.89 52.51 71.81
C ASN A 546 -10.49 51.92 70.45
N TYR A 547 -9.51 51.00 70.37
CA TYR A 547 -9.07 50.43 69.09
C TYR A 547 -10.22 49.80 68.28
N TRP A 548 -11.02 48.94 68.93
CA TRP A 548 -12.17 48.28 68.31
C TRP A 548 -13.27 49.26 67.89
N LEU A 549 -13.49 50.32 68.66
CA LEU A 549 -14.48 51.35 68.35
C LEU A 549 -14.08 52.13 67.08
N ILE A 550 -12.78 52.46 66.95
CA ILE A 550 -12.23 53.15 65.79
C ILE A 550 -12.29 52.27 64.53
N GLN A 551 -12.02 50.96 64.64
CA GLN A 551 -12.17 50.05 63.49
C GLN A 551 -13.63 49.82 63.10
N TYR A 552 -14.55 49.68 64.07
CA TYR A 552 -15.98 49.55 63.77
C TYR A 552 -16.53 50.81 63.07
N GLN A 553 -16.13 52.00 63.53
CA GLN A 553 -16.46 53.26 62.86
C GLN A 553 -15.87 53.34 61.45
N ARG A 554 -14.63 52.86 61.23
CA ARG A 554 -14.02 52.79 59.88
C ARG A 554 -14.78 51.84 58.96
N LEU A 555 -15.29 50.71 59.47
CA LEU A 555 -16.06 49.74 58.69
C LEU A 555 -17.45 50.29 58.31
N LEU A 556 -18.11 51.01 59.23
CA LEU A 556 -19.35 51.76 58.94
C LEU A 556 -19.12 52.92 57.95
N ASN A 557 -17.96 53.56 57.99
CA ASN A 557 -17.58 54.64 57.07
C ASN A 557 -17.09 54.12 55.69
N GLN A 558 -16.98 52.80 55.47
CA GLN A 558 -16.57 52.25 54.16
C GLN A 558 -17.77 52.15 53.21
N LYS A 559 -17.71 52.93 52.13
CA LYS A 559 -18.74 52.97 51.08
C LYS A 559 -18.91 51.58 50.42
N PRO A 560 -20.12 50.96 50.46
CA PRO A 560 -20.38 49.64 49.90
C PRO A 560 -19.97 49.50 48.44
N LEU A 561 -19.44 48.33 48.06
CA LEU A 561 -18.99 48.03 46.69
C LEU A 561 -20.12 48.22 45.65
N SER A 562 -21.36 47.90 46.01
CA SER A 562 -22.54 48.13 45.18
C SER A 562 -22.79 49.60 44.88
N LEU A 563 -22.54 50.51 45.83
CA LEU A 563 -22.66 51.96 45.61
C LEU A 563 -21.50 52.50 44.79
N LYS A 564 -20.27 52.00 44.99
CA LYS A 564 -19.12 52.38 44.14
C LYS A 564 -19.36 52.02 42.67
N LEU A 565 -19.82 50.79 42.39
CA LEU A 565 -20.14 50.34 41.03
C LEU A 565 -21.30 51.13 40.39
N GLN A 566 -22.25 51.63 41.19
CA GLN A 566 -23.32 52.52 40.70
C GLN A 566 -22.83 53.94 40.40
N GLU A 567 -21.84 54.44 41.13
CA GLU A 567 -21.21 55.75 40.89
C GLU A 567 -20.21 55.72 39.73
N GLU A 568 -19.49 54.61 39.54
CA GLU A 568 -18.64 54.35 38.36
C GLU A 568 -19.45 54.25 37.05
N GLY A 569 -20.74 53.90 37.15
CA GLY A 569 -21.69 53.91 36.03
C GLY A 569 -22.28 55.28 35.68
N LEU A 570 -21.87 56.35 36.38
CA LEU A 570 -22.37 57.71 36.15
C LEU A 570 -21.56 58.44 35.05
N GLU A 571 -22.19 59.36 34.33
CA GLU A 571 -21.52 60.12 33.27
C GLU A 571 -20.36 60.95 33.85
N ARG A 572 -19.12 60.69 33.41
CA ARG A 572 -17.90 61.32 33.97
C ARG A 572 -17.95 62.85 33.99
N GLN A 573 -18.62 63.47 33.02
CA GLN A 573 -18.82 64.93 32.95
C GLN A 573 -19.78 65.44 34.04
N LEU A 574 -20.79 64.66 34.42
CA LEU A 574 -21.70 64.99 35.52
C LEU A 574 -21.04 64.78 36.88
N ALA A 575 -20.26 63.71 37.04
CA ALA A 575 -19.46 63.49 38.23
C ALA A 575 -18.44 64.63 38.45
N ALA A 576 -17.74 65.05 37.39
CA ALA A 576 -16.83 66.21 37.43
C ALA A 576 -17.57 67.50 37.82
N LEU A 577 -18.70 67.82 37.18
CA LEU A 577 -19.50 69.01 37.49
C LEU A 577 -20.00 69.05 38.94
N LEU A 578 -20.32 67.90 39.54
CA LEU A 578 -20.71 67.82 40.96
C LEU A 578 -19.51 67.99 41.90
N VAL A 579 -18.30 67.59 41.50
CA VAL A 579 -17.07 67.86 42.25
C VAL A 579 -16.67 69.34 42.14
N ASP A 580 -16.72 69.93 40.94
CA ASP A 580 -16.42 71.36 40.70
C ASP A 580 -17.35 72.31 41.49
N LEU A 581 -18.56 71.86 41.80
CA LEU A 581 -19.56 72.57 42.60
C LEU A 581 -19.56 72.17 44.09
N SER A 582 -18.56 71.42 44.56
CA SER A 582 -18.44 70.91 45.95
C SER A 582 -19.66 70.09 46.44
N ALA A 583 -20.39 69.48 45.51
CA ALA A 583 -21.65 68.77 45.69
C ALA A 583 -21.49 67.24 45.65
N GLU A 584 -20.28 66.73 45.85
CA GLU A 584 -19.92 65.30 45.81
C GLU A 584 -20.79 64.39 46.70
N HIS A 585 -21.32 64.93 47.81
CA HIS A 585 -22.18 64.21 48.74
C HIS A 585 -23.57 63.88 48.15
N TYR A 586 -23.97 64.49 47.03
CA TYR A 586 -25.17 64.12 46.27
C TYR A 586 -24.94 63.02 45.23
N LEU A 587 -23.69 62.62 44.93
CA LEU A 587 -23.38 61.55 43.95
C LEU A 587 -24.16 60.24 44.19
N PRO A 588 -24.34 59.73 45.44
CA PRO A 588 -25.11 58.51 45.68
C PRO A 588 -26.58 58.63 45.27
N LEU A 589 -27.17 59.83 45.42
CA LEU A 589 -28.59 60.08 45.08
C LEU A 589 -28.77 60.18 43.55
N PHE A 590 -27.86 60.85 42.85
CA PHE A 590 -27.89 60.92 41.38
C PHE A 590 -27.63 59.55 40.74
N ALA A 591 -26.77 58.73 41.35
CA ALA A 591 -26.53 57.34 40.94
C ALA A 591 -27.77 56.45 41.19
N HIS A 592 -28.37 56.53 42.37
CA HIS A 592 -29.57 55.76 42.72
C HIS A 592 -30.75 56.07 41.79
N HIS A 593 -30.95 57.35 41.44
CA HIS A 593 -31.99 57.79 40.52
C HIS A 593 -31.59 57.77 39.03
N ARG A 594 -30.39 57.28 38.69
CA ARG A 594 -29.86 57.15 37.30
C ARG A 594 -29.98 58.42 36.46
N ILE A 595 -29.64 59.56 37.05
CA ILE A 595 -29.84 60.88 36.41
C ILE A 595 -28.66 61.19 35.47
N SER A 596 -28.95 61.41 34.18
CA SER A 596 -27.98 61.87 33.17
C SER A 596 -28.05 63.37 32.91
N LEU A 597 -27.01 63.92 32.27
CA LEU A 597 -26.94 65.33 31.82
C LEU A 597 -28.13 65.73 30.94
N ASP A 598 -28.55 64.81 30.06
CA ASP A 598 -29.68 65.04 29.16
C ASP A 598 -31.01 65.13 29.93
N THR A 599 -31.25 64.28 30.93
CA THR A 599 -32.40 64.44 31.84
C THR A 599 -32.33 65.74 32.64
N LEU A 600 -31.16 66.10 33.20
CA LEU A 600 -30.99 67.33 33.98
C LEU A 600 -31.30 68.58 33.17
N SER A 601 -30.94 68.60 31.87
CA SER A 601 -31.22 69.74 30.99
C SER A 601 -32.71 70.15 30.97
N ARG A 602 -33.60 69.15 31.12
CA ARG A 602 -35.07 69.27 31.06
C ARG A 602 -35.76 69.43 32.42
N MET A 603 -35.05 69.26 33.54
CA MET A 603 -35.63 69.39 34.88
C MET A 603 -35.82 70.86 35.31
N SER A 604 -36.81 71.12 36.15
CA SER A 604 -36.92 72.38 36.89
C SER A 604 -36.22 72.30 38.26
N PRO A 605 -35.91 73.44 38.92
CA PRO A 605 -35.39 73.44 40.29
C PRO A 605 -36.32 72.72 41.28
N ALA A 606 -37.64 72.79 41.05
CA ALA A 606 -38.64 72.11 41.87
C ALA A 606 -38.65 70.58 41.68
N ASP A 607 -38.05 70.05 40.61
CA ASP A 607 -37.88 68.62 40.39
C ASP A 607 -36.58 68.09 41.00
N LEU A 608 -35.51 68.91 40.97
CA LEU A 608 -34.30 68.64 41.76
C LEU A 608 -34.58 68.63 43.28
N ALA A 609 -35.50 69.48 43.74
CA ALA A 609 -35.98 69.43 45.12
C ALA A 609 -36.65 68.08 45.47
N LYS A 610 -37.43 67.49 44.55
CA LYS A 610 -38.08 66.16 44.75
C LYS A 610 -37.07 65.01 44.75
N VAL A 611 -35.93 65.18 44.07
CA VAL A 611 -34.78 64.24 44.09
C VAL A 611 -33.95 64.35 45.39
N GLY A 612 -34.24 65.35 46.24
CA GLY A 612 -33.59 65.54 47.55
C GLY A 612 -32.46 66.57 47.57
N VAL A 613 -32.23 67.31 46.48
CA VAL A 613 -31.29 68.45 46.49
C VAL A 613 -31.96 69.64 47.15
N SER A 614 -31.71 69.83 48.45
CA SER A 614 -32.41 70.83 49.29
C SER A 614 -32.03 72.29 49.00
N GLU A 615 -30.83 72.53 48.44
CA GLU A 615 -30.27 73.88 48.34
C GLU A 615 -30.68 74.61 47.05
N ALA A 616 -31.56 75.61 47.20
CA ALA A 616 -32.08 76.40 46.08
C ALA A 616 -31.02 77.21 45.29
N GLY A 617 -29.83 77.42 45.85
CA GLY A 617 -28.68 77.96 45.12
C GLY A 617 -28.04 76.91 44.20
N LEU A 618 -27.65 75.77 44.78
CA LEU A 618 -27.03 74.65 44.07
C LEU A 618 -27.93 74.12 42.94
N GLN A 619 -29.24 73.98 43.17
CA GLN A 619 -30.22 73.60 42.14
C GLN A 619 -30.11 74.46 40.87
N ARG A 620 -29.91 75.78 41.02
CA ARG A 620 -29.86 76.73 39.91
C ARG A 620 -28.50 76.69 39.21
N GLU A 621 -27.42 76.58 39.96
CA GLU A 621 -26.06 76.54 39.42
C GLU A 621 -25.77 75.22 38.68
N VAL A 622 -26.21 74.07 39.20
CA VAL A 622 -26.15 72.78 38.49
C VAL A 622 -26.90 72.87 37.15
N LEU A 623 -28.16 73.33 37.14
CA LEU A 623 -28.93 73.47 35.90
C LEU A 623 -28.31 74.50 34.92
N ARG A 624 -27.66 75.55 35.43
CA ARG A 624 -26.93 76.51 34.60
C ARG A 624 -25.70 75.86 33.95
N ARG A 625 -24.84 75.20 34.72
CA ARG A 625 -23.61 74.59 34.20
C ARG A 625 -23.86 73.40 33.28
N VAL A 626 -24.89 72.59 33.54
CA VAL A 626 -25.32 71.52 32.61
C VAL A 626 -25.76 72.10 31.26
N ARG A 627 -26.49 73.22 31.25
CA ARG A 627 -26.90 73.91 30.01
C ARG A 627 -25.71 74.54 29.27
N GLU A 628 -24.73 75.05 30.00
CA GLU A 628 -23.50 75.62 29.41
C GLU A 628 -22.59 74.53 28.81
N LEU A 629 -22.44 73.36 29.45
CA LEU A 629 -21.73 72.21 28.89
C LEU A 629 -22.42 71.69 27.61
N LEU A 630 -23.75 71.54 27.65
CA LEU A 630 -24.55 71.11 26.48
C LEU A 630 -24.62 72.17 25.37
N ALA A 631 -24.32 73.45 25.67
CA ALA A 631 -24.13 74.49 24.67
C ALA A 631 -22.72 74.44 24.05
N ALA A 632 -21.67 74.29 24.88
CA ALA A 632 -20.29 74.16 24.41
C ALA A 632 -20.11 72.93 23.49
N ALA A 633 -20.77 71.82 23.82
CA ALA A 633 -20.81 70.61 22.99
C ALA A 633 -21.51 70.80 21.62
N ARG A 634 -22.17 71.94 21.37
CA ARG A 634 -22.81 72.29 20.09
C ARG A 634 -22.01 73.31 19.27
N THR A 635 -20.86 73.77 19.75
CA THR A 635 -20.12 74.91 19.16
C THR A 635 -18.68 74.60 18.73
N GLN A 636 -18.39 73.36 18.31
CA GLN A 636 -17.14 73.02 17.59
C GLN A 636 -17.43 72.54 16.15
N PRO A 637 -17.10 73.36 15.13
CA PRO A 637 -17.06 72.95 13.73
C PRO A 637 -15.69 72.34 13.33
N GLU A 638 -15.48 72.13 12.03
CA GLU A 638 -14.53 71.16 11.45
C GLU A 638 -13.01 71.53 11.43
N LEU A 639 -12.22 70.51 11.03
CA LEU A 639 -10.79 70.41 10.66
C LEU A 639 -10.11 71.68 10.06
N PRO A 640 -8.78 71.91 10.27
CA PRO A 640 -7.72 71.10 9.60
C PRO A 640 -6.33 70.93 10.30
N ASN A 641 -5.48 70.08 9.69
CA ASN A 641 -4.03 69.87 9.91
C ASN A 641 -3.17 71.05 9.37
N PRO A 642 -1.80 71.11 9.45
CA PRO A 642 -0.74 70.17 9.94
C PRO A 642 0.22 70.90 10.95
N PRO A 643 1.59 70.79 11.03
CA PRO A 643 2.61 69.83 10.52
C PRO A 643 3.80 69.41 11.47
N LYS A 644 4.58 68.41 11.03
CA LYS A 644 6.04 68.14 11.24
C LYS A 644 6.66 68.01 12.65
N GLY A 645 7.32 66.86 12.91
CA GLY A 645 8.31 66.75 14.01
C GLY A 645 8.88 65.38 14.42
N GLU A 646 9.13 64.42 13.52
CA GLU A 646 9.97 63.18 13.72
C GLU A 646 9.54 62.17 14.85
N ALA A 647 9.77 60.85 14.78
CA ALA A 647 10.57 60.02 13.86
C ALA A 647 9.96 58.62 13.60
N LEU A 648 10.33 58.01 12.46
CA LEU A 648 10.31 56.57 12.09
C LEU A 648 8.95 55.79 12.05
N GLY A 649 8.60 55.28 10.86
CA GLY A 649 7.45 54.40 10.56
C GLY A 649 7.74 52.89 10.72
N ALA A 650 6.78 51.94 10.62
CA ALA A 650 5.66 51.76 9.66
C ALA A 650 6.12 51.25 8.27
N LEU A 651 5.42 50.36 7.53
CA LEU A 651 4.17 49.60 7.76
C LEU A 651 4.11 48.35 6.81
N GLU A 652 2.98 47.64 6.72
CA GLU A 652 2.78 46.35 6.01
C GLU A 652 2.36 46.44 4.51
N VAL A 653 2.78 45.46 3.68
CA VAL A 653 2.03 44.83 2.53
C VAL A 653 1.72 45.73 1.28
N PRO A 654 1.38 45.28 0.02
CA PRO A 654 1.28 43.94 -0.63
C PRO A 654 2.06 43.68 -1.98
N THR A 655 2.12 42.40 -2.39
CA THR A 655 2.00 41.76 -3.74
C THR A 655 2.67 42.29 -5.05
N ALA A 656 3.68 41.53 -5.53
CA ALA A 656 4.04 41.01 -6.90
C ALA A 656 3.71 41.74 -8.23
N PRO A 657 4.46 41.52 -9.36
CA PRO A 657 5.60 40.61 -9.63
C PRO A 657 6.90 41.42 -10.01
N GLU A 658 7.88 41.11 -10.90
CA GLU A 658 8.13 40.05 -11.93
C GLU A 658 9.63 39.95 -12.36
N GLU A 659 10.01 38.84 -13.03
CA GLU A 659 11.25 38.51 -13.81
C GLU A 659 12.67 38.50 -13.17
N LEU A 660 13.63 37.95 -13.94
CA LEU A 660 14.92 37.34 -13.53
C LEU A 660 16.17 38.09 -14.08
N PRO A 661 17.36 37.99 -13.45
CA PRO A 661 18.31 36.88 -13.75
C PRO A 661 19.12 36.30 -12.55
N GLU A 662 19.78 35.17 -12.83
CA GLU A 662 20.61 34.33 -11.95
C GLU A 662 22.07 34.85 -11.77
N PRO A 663 23.01 34.12 -11.12
CA PRO A 663 22.99 33.74 -9.70
C PRO A 663 24.33 34.07 -8.98
N ALA A 664 24.35 33.97 -7.66
CA ALA A 664 25.60 33.92 -6.87
C ALA A 664 25.58 32.73 -5.89
N THR A 665 26.63 31.93 -5.89
CA THR A 665 26.80 30.76 -5.00
C THR A 665 27.36 31.15 -3.62
N PRO A 666 26.89 30.52 -2.54
CA PRO A 666 27.68 30.30 -1.35
C PRO A 666 28.01 28.80 -1.13
N SER A 667 29.24 28.52 -0.71
CA SER A 667 29.71 27.15 -0.42
C SER A 667 29.17 26.63 0.92
N ALA A 668 28.80 25.35 0.98
CA ALA A 668 28.51 24.65 2.23
C ALA A 668 29.78 24.01 2.83
N PRO A 669 29.88 23.87 4.18
CA PRO A 669 30.94 23.10 4.82
C PRO A 669 30.75 21.59 4.60
N PRO A 670 31.82 20.77 4.65
CA PRO A 670 31.73 19.33 4.50
C PRO A 670 31.05 18.68 5.72
N ALA A 671 30.09 17.79 5.48
CA ALA A 671 29.53 16.91 6.50
C ALA A 671 30.28 15.56 6.48
N GLU A 672 30.87 15.17 7.61
CA GLU A 672 31.55 13.88 7.75
C GLU A 672 30.51 12.76 7.91
N LEU A 673 30.41 11.89 6.90
CA LEU A 673 29.55 10.71 6.92
C LEU A 673 30.27 9.54 7.58
N GLU A 674 30.21 9.46 8.91
CA GLU A 674 30.56 8.27 9.67
C GLU A 674 29.60 7.11 9.33
N MET A 675 29.96 6.31 8.32
CA MET A 675 29.28 5.05 8.05
C MET A 675 29.73 3.97 9.05
N PRO A 676 28.79 3.28 9.74
CA PRO A 676 29.14 2.32 10.78
C PRO A 676 30.00 1.17 10.24
N THR A 677 31.17 0.99 10.84
CA THR A 677 32.12 -0.08 10.55
C THR A 677 31.68 -1.35 11.26
N SER A 678 31.08 -2.30 10.52
CA SER A 678 30.65 -3.58 11.08
C SER A 678 31.84 -4.41 11.56
N GLU A 679 31.94 -4.64 12.87
CA GLU A 679 32.97 -5.48 13.49
C GLU A 679 32.81 -6.98 13.14
N CYS A 680 33.90 -7.73 13.26
CA CYS A 680 33.95 -9.16 13.08
C CYS A 680 33.30 -9.89 14.26
N VAL A 681 32.21 -10.59 14.02
CA VAL A 681 31.40 -11.32 15.03
C VAL A 681 32.19 -12.41 15.78
N VAL A 682 33.41 -12.73 15.35
CA VAL A 682 34.27 -13.80 15.91
C VAL A 682 35.41 -13.26 16.78
N CYS A 683 35.89 -12.02 16.57
CA CYS A 683 36.98 -11.43 17.36
C CYS A 683 36.66 -10.05 17.95
N LEU A 684 35.65 -9.36 17.43
CA LEU A 684 35.24 -7.97 17.71
C LEU A 684 36.30 -6.90 17.38
N GLU A 685 37.58 -7.16 17.62
CA GLU A 685 38.75 -6.27 17.39
C GLU A 685 38.93 -5.69 15.96
N ARG A 686 38.20 -6.16 14.93
CA ARG A 686 38.53 -5.90 13.52
C ARG A 686 37.30 -5.85 12.64
N GLU A 687 37.31 -5.00 11.61
CA GLU A 687 36.24 -4.94 10.60
C GLU A 687 35.92 -6.31 9.96
N ALA A 688 34.65 -6.55 9.70
CA ALA A 688 34.19 -7.61 8.81
C ALA A 688 34.47 -7.22 7.35
N GLN A 689 35.41 -7.93 6.71
CA GLN A 689 35.86 -7.68 5.33
C GLN A 689 35.62 -8.87 4.39
N MET A 690 35.03 -9.96 4.89
CA MET A 690 34.79 -11.19 4.11
C MET A 690 33.30 -11.39 3.84
N ILE A 691 32.91 -11.45 2.56
CA ILE A 691 31.59 -11.87 2.09
C ILE A 691 31.60 -13.39 1.93
N PHE A 692 30.63 -14.08 2.53
CA PHE A 692 30.34 -15.47 2.23
C PHE A 692 29.35 -15.56 1.06
N LEU A 693 29.79 -15.99 -0.12
CA LEU A 693 28.94 -16.00 -1.33
C LEU A 693 27.70 -16.89 -1.18
N ASN A 694 27.79 -17.93 -0.34
CA ASN A 694 26.72 -18.85 0.03
C ASN A 694 25.49 -18.20 0.67
N CYS A 695 25.66 -17.04 1.31
CA CYS A 695 24.61 -16.41 2.13
C CYS A 695 24.66 -14.88 2.20
N GLY A 696 25.55 -14.23 1.47
CA GLY A 696 25.70 -12.76 1.39
C GLY A 696 26.29 -12.06 2.62
N HIS A 697 26.40 -12.74 3.76
CA HIS A 697 26.80 -12.12 5.03
C HIS A 697 28.26 -11.62 5.02
N VAL A 698 28.44 -10.41 5.55
CA VAL A 698 29.74 -9.80 5.88
C VAL A 698 29.87 -9.72 7.39
N CYS A 699 30.47 -10.74 8.00
CA CYS A 699 30.52 -10.87 9.46
C CYS A 699 31.86 -11.36 10.03
N CYS A 700 32.88 -11.55 9.17
CA CYS A 700 34.20 -12.01 9.58
C CYS A 700 35.32 -11.14 8.99
N CYS A 701 36.39 -10.92 9.77
CA CYS A 701 37.64 -10.37 9.27
C CYS A 701 38.43 -11.45 8.48
N PRO A 702 39.46 -11.08 7.70
CA PRO A 702 40.18 -12.02 6.85
C PRO A 702 40.88 -13.16 7.60
N GLN A 703 41.27 -12.96 8.87
CA GLN A 703 41.92 -13.99 9.69
C GLN A 703 40.90 -14.95 10.30
N CYS A 704 39.85 -14.44 10.95
CA CYS A 704 38.79 -15.28 11.52
C CYS A 704 38.01 -16.09 10.48
N CYS A 705 38.05 -15.71 9.20
CA CYS A 705 37.40 -16.44 8.11
C CYS A 705 38.08 -17.79 7.78
N GLN A 706 39.39 -17.95 8.01
CA GLN A 706 40.13 -19.14 7.57
C GLN A 706 39.77 -20.47 8.29
N PRO A 707 39.54 -20.51 9.61
CA PRO A 707 39.17 -21.77 10.30
C PRO A 707 37.67 -22.12 10.22
N LEU A 708 36.82 -21.25 9.68
CA LEU A 708 35.36 -21.42 9.69
C LEU A 708 34.88 -22.30 8.53
N ARG A 709 34.11 -23.35 8.86
CA ARG A 709 33.36 -24.16 7.88
C ARG A 709 31.90 -23.72 7.70
N THR A 710 31.35 -22.99 8.66
CA THR A 710 29.98 -22.47 8.64
C THR A 710 29.96 -20.98 9.01
N CYS A 711 29.03 -20.23 8.41
CA CYS A 711 28.85 -18.81 8.69
C CYS A 711 28.30 -18.60 10.12
N PRO A 712 28.90 -17.74 10.97
CA PRO A 712 28.49 -17.60 12.37
C PRO A 712 27.07 -17.03 12.54
N LEU A 713 26.56 -16.24 11.59
CA LEU A 713 25.21 -15.66 11.64
C LEU A 713 24.12 -16.67 11.23
N CYS A 714 24.23 -17.27 10.04
CA CYS A 714 23.17 -18.12 9.48
C CYS A 714 23.45 -19.62 9.53
N ARG A 715 24.62 -20.05 10.02
CA ARG A 715 25.08 -21.45 10.13
C ARG A 715 25.20 -22.24 8.82
N GLN A 716 24.91 -21.62 7.68
CA GLN A 716 25.15 -22.16 6.33
C GLN A 716 26.62 -22.57 6.14
N GLU A 717 26.89 -23.67 5.45
CA GLU A 717 28.25 -24.04 5.06
C GLU A 717 28.89 -23.00 4.12
N ILE A 718 30.20 -22.83 4.26
CA ILE A 718 31.02 -21.90 3.49
C ILE A 718 31.71 -22.66 2.38
N THR A 719 31.46 -22.30 1.11
CA THR A 719 32.17 -22.87 -0.05
C THR A 719 33.03 -21.84 -0.78
N GLN A 720 32.66 -20.55 -0.76
CA GLN A 720 33.45 -19.46 -1.34
C GLN A 720 33.37 -18.17 -0.52
N CYS A 721 34.52 -17.50 -0.38
CA CYS A 721 34.65 -16.22 0.33
C CYS A 721 35.28 -15.17 -0.59
N LEU A 722 34.74 -13.95 -0.60
CA LEU A 722 35.36 -12.79 -1.27
C LEU A 722 35.82 -11.78 -0.22
N ARG A 723 37.00 -11.18 -0.44
CA ARG A 723 37.51 -10.08 0.39
C ARG A 723 37.12 -8.74 -0.20
N LEU A 724 36.49 -7.89 0.61
CA LEU A 724 36.26 -6.48 0.33
C LEU A 724 37.57 -5.71 0.50
N TYR A 725 37.91 -4.90 -0.51
CA TYR A 725 38.97 -3.91 -0.47
C TYR A 725 38.33 -2.52 -0.46
N ARG A 726 38.48 -1.78 0.64
CA ARG A 726 38.17 -0.35 0.70
C ARG A 726 39.42 0.43 0.26
N GLY A 727 39.26 1.31 -0.72
CA GLY A 727 40.29 2.27 -1.14
C GLY A 727 39.71 3.69 -1.15
N PRO A 728 40.52 4.73 -0.87
CA PRO A 728 40.03 6.11 -0.88
C PRO A 728 39.69 6.57 -2.30
N LEU A 729 38.70 7.46 -2.41
CA LEU A 729 38.33 8.11 -3.66
C LEU A 729 39.41 9.11 -4.07
N LEU A 730 40.14 8.83 -5.16
CA LEU A 730 41.05 9.78 -5.79
C LEU A 730 40.43 10.37 -7.05
N THR A 731 40.29 11.69 -7.06
CA THR A 731 39.69 12.47 -8.15
C THR A 731 40.75 13.02 -9.11
N THR A 732 41.23 12.20 -10.06
CA THR A 732 41.88 12.68 -11.29
C THR A 732 41.73 11.67 -12.43
N TRP A 733 41.65 12.15 -13.67
CA TRP A 733 41.82 11.34 -14.88
C TRP A 733 43.27 11.46 -15.36
N GLU A 734 44.14 10.54 -14.94
CA GLU A 734 45.46 10.35 -15.55
C GLU A 734 45.72 8.86 -15.82
N GLN A 735 46.09 8.53 -17.06
CA GLN A 735 46.73 7.25 -17.37
C GLN A 735 48.23 7.38 -17.10
N PRO A 736 48.82 6.45 -16.33
CA PRO A 736 49.99 5.72 -16.84
C PRO A 736 50.01 4.27 -16.31
N PRO A 737 51.09 3.48 -16.56
CA PRO A 737 51.51 3.03 -17.88
C PRO A 737 51.59 1.49 -17.95
N LEU A 738 51.82 0.93 -19.14
CA LEU A 738 52.22 -0.47 -19.30
C LEU A 738 53.72 -0.66 -18.96
N PRO A 739 54.10 -1.54 -18.02
CA PRO A 739 55.48 -2.03 -17.90
C PRO A 739 55.74 -3.21 -18.83
N VAL A 740 56.95 -3.27 -19.40
CA VAL A 740 57.43 -4.32 -20.31
C VAL A 740 58.79 -4.82 -19.83
N GLN A 741 59.02 -6.15 -19.89
CA GLN A 741 60.27 -6.85 -19.51
C GLN A 741 60.59 -6.83 -17.99
N ALA A 742 61.44 -7.72 -17.44
CA ALA A 742 62.41 -8.62 -18.07
C ALA A 742 62.48 -10.05 -17.46
N HIS A 743 63.33 -10.89 -18.09
CA HIS A 743 63.48 -12.34 -17.92
C HIS A 743 64.03 -12.85 -16.58
N LEU A 744 63.62 -14.07 -16.20
CA LEU A 744 64.46 -15.27 -15.90
C LEU A 744 63.53 -16.41 -15.41
N GLY A 745 63.58 -17.67 -15.86
CA GLY A 745 64.25 -18.26 -17.02
C GLY A 745 64.04 -19.80 -17.10
N TRP A 746 64.12 -20.36 -18.31
CA TRP A 746 64.25 -21.80 -18.65
C TRP A 746 63.06 -22.74 -18.31
N GLY A 747 62.57 -23.60 -19.21
CA GLY A 747 62.90 -23.74 -20.64
C GLY A 747 62.26 -25.01 -21.27
N GLY A 748 62.05 -25.01 -22.60
CA GLY A 748 61.48 -26.19 -23.29
C GLY A 748 61.09 -25.99 -24.77
N ARG A 749 62.07 -26.14 -25.67
CA ARG A 749 62.01 -26.69 -27.07
C ARG A 749 60.61 -26.77 -27.74
N ARG A 750 60.39 -26.33 -29.00
CA ARG A 750 61.31 -26.33 -30.17
C ARG A 750 60.73 -25.55 -31.39
N SER A 751 61.62 -24.92 -32.19
CA SER A 751 61.58 -24.65 -33.66
C SER A 751 60.37 -23.97 -34.38
N TRP A 752 60.66 -22.87 -35.10
CA TRP A 752 59.95 -22.41 -36.33
C TRP A 752 60.41 -23.23 -37.58
N PRO A 753 59.88 -23.02 -38.83
CA PRO A 753 60.03 -21.81 -39.69
C PRO A 753 58.68 -21.12 -40.04
N ARG A 754 58.52 -19.87 -40.51
CA ARG A 754 59.34 -18.87 -41.25
C ARG A 754 59.28 -18.96 -42.81
N ALA A 755 58.37 -18.21 -43.45
CA ALA A 755 58.56 -17.62 -44.80
C ALA A 755 57.49 -16.56 -45.17
N LEU A 756 57.94 -15.47 -45.81
CA LEU A 756 57.22 -14.53 -46.70
C LEU A 756 57.57 -14.93 -48.17
N PRO A 757 56.92 -14.47 -49.29
CA PRO A 757 56.79 -13.02 -49.61
C PRO A 757 55.71 -12.53 -50.63
N SER A 758 55.70 -11.19 -50.81
CA SER A 758 55.52 -10.38 -52.04
C SER A 758 54.19 -10.25 -52.82
N SER A 759 53.91 -8.99 -53.19
CA SER A 759 52.96 -8.44 -54.18
C SER A 759 53.55 -8.42 -55.62
N PRO A 760 52.84 -7.99 -56.70
CA PRO A 760 52.51 -6.57 -57.02
C PRO A 760 51.04 -6.40 -57.56
N THR A 761 50.50 -5.32 -58.16
CA THR A 761 51.03 -4.24 -59.06
C THR A 761 50.08 -3.00 -59.13
N MET A 762 50.62 -1.82 -59.53
CA MET A 762 50.05 -0.61 -60.21
C MET A 762 48.50 -0.42 -60.38
N ALA A 763 47.86 0.77 -60.45
CA ALA A 763 48.13 2.22 -60.23
C ALA A 763 46.77 2.98 -60.50
N GLY A 764 46.53 4.31 -60.36
CA GLY A 764 47.29 5.49 -59.91
C GLY A 764 46.52 6.82 -60.20
N TYR A 765 47.12 7.99 -59.93
CA TYR A 765 46.65 9.39 -60.18
C TYR A 765 45.44 9.97 -59.39
N SER A 766 45.36 11.31 -59.35
CA SER A 766 44.54 12.20 -58.47
C SER A 766 44.52 13.64 -59.10
N PRO A 767 44.33 14.80 -58.42
CA PRO A 767 43.70 15.16 -57.12
C PRO A 767 42.81 16.45 -57.15
N ARG A 768 42.27 16.88 -55.97
CA ARG A 768 42.24 18.27 -55.38
C ARG A 768 40.90 18.78 -54.81
N GLN A 769 41.01 19.60 -53.76
CA GLN A 769 39.96 20.45 -53.12
C GLN A 769 40.03 21.90 -53.65
N PRO A 770 39.19 22.84 -53.18
CA PRO A 770 39.58 23.65 -52.01
C PRO A 770 38.46 23.99 -50.98
N TRP A 771 38.88 24.66 -49.91
CA TRP A 771 38.16 25.33 -48.81
C TRP A 771 37.52 26.70 -49.27
N PRO A 772 36.78 27.53 -48.47
CA PRO A 772 36.87 27.66 -47.00
C PRO A 772 35.63 28.11 -46.16
N SER A 773 35.86 28.15 -44.83
CA SER A 773 35.35 29.07 -43.78
C SER A 773 34.00 29.80 -43.89
N GLY A 774 33.19 29.69 -42.82
CA GLY A 774 32.12 30.63 -42.46
C GLY A 774 31.54 30.29 -41.07
N SER A 775 31.30 31.29 -40.22
CA SER A 775 30.98 31.10 -38.79
C SER A 775 29.58 31.61 -38.40
N LEU A 776 29.13 31.18 -37.21
CA LEU A 776 28.11 31.80 -36.33
C LEU A 776 26.61 31.68 -36.69
N SER A 777 25.87 31.11 -35.72
CA SER A 777 24.57 31.60 -35.18
C SER A 777 23.30 31.47 -36.09
N VAL A 778 22.04 31.47 -35.62
CA VAL A 778 21.42 31.28 -34.27
C VAL A 778 19.91 30.93 -34.39
N LEU A 779 19.32 30.30 -33.37
CA LEU A 779 17.87 30.14 -33.02
C LEU A 779 16.76 29.71 -34.05
N VAL A 780 16.01 28.67 -33.64
CA VAL A 780 14.52 28.63 -33.46
C VAL A 780 13.53 28.74 -34.65
N ARG A 781 13.00 27.55 -35.06
CA ARG A 781 11.60 27.06 -34.85
C ARG A 781 10.38 27.62 -35.69
N VAL A 782 9.55 26.67 -36.14
CA VAL A 782 8.11 26.71 -36.59
C VAL A 782 7.72 27.39 -37.93
N THR A 783 7.29 26.57 -38.90
CA THR A 783 6.02 26.55 -39.70
C THR A 783 6.31 25.83 -41.03
N ARG A 784 5.66 24.73 -41.46
CA ARG A 784 4.26 24.24 -41.46
C ARG A 784 3.41 24.73 -42.65
N THR A 785 3.70 24.25 -43.87
CA THR A 785 2.69 24.07 -44.95
C THR A 785 3.03 22.93 -45.92
N VAL A 786 2.23 21.86 -45.83
CA VAL A 786 1.78 20.94 -46.91
C VAL A 786 0.65 21.69 -47.68
N PRO A 787 0.35 21.52 -49.00
CA PRO A 787 0.26 20.23 -49.74
C PRO A 787 0.60 20.17 -51.27
N SER A 788 0.63 18.94 -51.80
CA SER A 788 0.14 18.51 -53.15
C SER A 788 0.84 19.00 -54.43
N PRO A 789 0.47 18.50 -55.63
CA PRO A 789 -0.20 17.23 -56.01
C PRO A 789 0.83 16.29 -56.72
N SER A 790 0.56 15.27 -57.56
CA SER A 790 -0.63 14.82 -58.30
C SER A 790 -0.55 13.31 -58.64
N VAL A 791 -1.62 12.55 -58.36
CA VAL A 791 -2.56 11.95 -59.35
C VAL A 791 -2.05 10.69 -60.07
N GLY A 792 -2.88 9.64 -60.04
CA GLY A 792 -2.66 8.29 -60.55
C GLY A 792 -3.71 7.36 -59.96
#